data_AF-A0A0W0UIG6-F1
#
_entry.id   AF-A0A0W0UIG6-F1
#
_cell.length_a   1.000
_cell.length_b   1.000
_cell.length_c   1.000
_cell.angle_alpha   90.00
_cell.angle_beta   90.00
_cell.angle_gamma   90.00
#
_symmetry.space_group_name_H-M   'P 1'
#
loop_
_entity.id
_entity.type
_entity.pdbx_description
1 polymer ?
#
loop_
_entity_poly.entity_id
_entity_poly.type
_entity_poly.pdbx_seq_one_letter_code
_entity_poly.pdbx_strand_id
1 'polypeptide(L)'
;MGKAKTGENSKKRAKKSRRIEMAPAPEVNEADILRKDTERLLEKKAELTNIFENLPQKTYRAVAINKQAKELWAEIQQTRIRLQERIDAIDKQLDVQEKSIPRSVVDNLRIRNQWIQERNNILHQEINTLTRQHENLAAIEEDLFPKTINANAFLDKKKAAAELYVSLKNRISKIEVTLNRYDDSIKEALQKDIAQLKNQLQEVSASADKIKEVSVQSSRTGVITADMYAQLANVLYEVNEKAFAVIQNCQLLEERLGLVMQDQVIEKEVANLAQTYEILKGAYYQLTADSQHGELFENLKDLLMDENSRFKLSFSVDSFKPSIPITDLHWSDDASQRARIKAEREQLLLQLNEKGKEVETIVKTIVAYQKNLKEAISDDLEFCLQRADLEAAFEKRNSLPYYSRIKAAINFNFQANVNDPTFVTHLQTLLLNISAGRTIKLHRRDLEKHQEQFLHDFPAITLTDNSFIYQKKKYPRQSALAKKLEEYHIAQQRIATAFADGDGKTSYASIDYKAELAKLHQSKVAIEEFTANHVEEKRKIALEIKSLQTELKNYALISTANESFTYNSTQYPLSISVRQAITHYNSKLDRLTATLATADPSKTTQIELSQLQSDLKALAENKKGIQTFITDYEEEQQLKSELKTLTDNLGKHEKLLESKINLANKICTRIEEEVTRIQKNNSKDSRIGILTELQSPFIHIQATLAVTKNRIEDFQTSKNSGSLKEQLEKARALLTETIEDNKTTTQKLADSVTEQLSSKNLSKLTNSTPILEELFQFLEKLIQPLYKLLKGDEKLSKPGFFSSKAEKNLQSFSKEILPDIEAIKEQQQNAAPAA
;
A
#
# COMPACT_ATOMS: atom_id res chain seq x y z
N MET A 1 -43.34 74.35 7.10
CA MET A 1 -43.12 74.42 8.56
C MET A 1 -41.91 75.32 8.81
N GLY A 2 -41.86 76.35 9.67
CA GLY A 2 -42.85 77.06 10.49
C GLY A 2 -42.68 78.58 10.27
N LYS A 3 -43.77 79.34 10.26
CA LYS A 3 -44.42 80.04 11.40
C LYS A 3 -43.69 81.31 11.86
N ALA A 4 -44.38 82.41 11.61
CA ALA A 4 -44.16 83.77 12.08
C ALA A 4 -44.32 83.91 13.61
N LYS A 5 -43.81 85.03 14.15
CA LYS A 5 -44.42 85.98 15.13
C LYS A 5 -43.33 86.95 15.62
N THR A 6 -43.40 88.25 15.32
CA THR A 6 -44.09 89.35 16.04
C THR A 6 -43.65 89.56 17.50
N GLY A 7 -43.32 90.81 17.85
CA GLY A 7 -43.29 91.35 19.22
C GLY A 7 -42.13 92.34 19.40
N GLU A 8 -42.28 93.62 19.06
CA GLU A 8 -42.69 94.70 19.98
C GLU A 8 -41.94 94.74 21.32
N ASN A 9 -41.26 95.86 21.60
CA ASN A 9 -41.71 96.66 22.73
C ASN A 9 -41.38 98.16 22.64
N SER A 10 -42.47 98.88 22.90
CA SER A 10 -42.68 100.31 23.02
C SER A 10 -42.17 100.92 24.34
N LYS A 11 -42.10 102.26 24.38
CA LYS A 11 -42.48 103.15 25.51
C LYS A 11 -42.58 104.59 24.96
N LYS A 12 -43.77 105.11 24.62
CA LYS A 12 -44.76 105.85 25.45
C LYS A 12 -44.20 107.00 26.31
N ARG A 13 -44.67 108.21 26.02
CA ARG A 13 -45.39 109.05 27.00
C ARG A 13 -46.36 110.01 26.30
N ALA A 14 -47.53 110.17 26.91
CA ALA A 14 -48.68 110.94 26.45
C ALA A 14 -49.18 111.86 27.58
N LYS A 15 -49.93 112.91 27.23
CA LYS A 15 -50.99 113.54 28.05
C LYS A 15 -51.99 114.19 27.09
N LYS A 16 -53.20 113.61 26.94
CA LYS A 16 -54.51 113.96 27.56
C LYS A 16 -55.09 115.27 26.99
N SER A 17 -56.35 115.40 26.54
CA SER A 17 -57.48 114.47 26.28
C SER A 17 -58.71 115.33 25.93
N ARG A 18 -59.48 115.00 24.88
CA ARG A 18 -60.96 114.96 24.86
C ARG A 18 -61.51 114.57 23.47
N ARG A 19 -62.27 113.46 23.46
CA ARG A 19 -63.32 113.03 22.51
C ARG A 19 -64.53 113.99 22.63
N ILE A 20 -65.47 114.22 21.69
CA ILE A 20 -65.86 113.73 20.35
C ILE A 20 -66.76 114.86 19.78
N GLU A 21 -66.58 115.21 18.51
CA GLU A 21 -67.64 115.26 17.48
C GLU A 21 -66.92 115.48 16.13
N MET A 22 -67.15 114.58 15.18
CA MET A 22 -66.48 114.54 13.88
C MET A 22 -67.08 115.57 12.92
N ALA A 23 -66.21 116.34 12.27
CA ALA A 23 -66.46 117.11 11.05
C ALA A 23 -65.25 116.91 10.10
N PRO A 24 -65.42 117.08 8.78
CA PRO A 24 -64.93 116.19 7.73
C PRO A 24 -63.41 116.25 7.48
N ALA A 25 -62.82 115.15 7.03
CA ALA A 25 -61.51 115.17 6.40
C ALA A 25 -61.62 115.90 5.04
N PRO A 26 -60.67 116.79 4.67
CA PRO A 26 -60.70 117.43 3.36
C PRO A 26 -60.56 116.35 2.29
N GLU A 27 -61.50 116.31 1.34
CA GLU A 27 -61.40 115.46 0.15
C GLU A 27 -60.11 115.81 -0.60
N VAL A 28 -59.10 114.95 -0.51
CA VAL A 28 -57.88 115.09 -1.32
C VAL A 28 -58.28 114.73 -2.75
N ASN A 29 -58.39 115.75 -3.60
CA ASN A 29 -58.75 115.58 -5.00
C ASN A 29 -57.65 114.78 -5.71
N GLU A 30 -57.98 113.56 -6.18
CA GLU A 30 -57.06 112.66 -6.89
C GLU A 30 -56.42 113.34 -8.11
N ALA A 31 -57.13 114.29 -8.74
CA ALA A 31 -56.61 115.08 -9.85
C ALA A 31 -55.41 115.96 -9.46
N ASP A 32 -55.36 116.48 -8.23
CA ASP A 32 -54.27 117.38 -7.79
C ASP A 32 -52.98 116.61 -7.45
N ILE A 33 -53.09 115.38 -6.96
CA ILE A 33 -51.94 114.47 -6.80
C ILE A 33 -51.39 114.12 -8.17
N LEU A 34 -52.26 113.70 -9.10
CA LEU A 34 -51.84 113.30 -10.44
C LEU A 34 -51.21 114.47 -11.22
N ARG A 35 -51.69 115.71 -11.06
CA ARG A 35 -51.07 116.91 -11.66
C ARG A 35 -49.65 117.16 -11.17
N LYS A 36 -49.40 117.05 -9.85
CA LYS A 36 -48.04 117.16 -9.29
C LYS A 36 -47.13 116.05 -9.80
N ASP A 37 -47.65 114.83 -9.93
CA ASP A 37 -46.91 113.73 -10.54
C ASP A 37 -46.62 113.99 -12.03
N THR A 38 -47.56 114.60 -12.78
CA THR A 38 -47.34 115.03 -14.17
C THR A 38 -46.20 116.04 -14.26
N GLU A 39 -46.18 117.07 -13.42
CA GLU A 39 -45.13 118.08 -13.39
C GLU A 39 -43.75 117.45 -13.12
N ARG A 40 -43.65 116.60 -12.10
CA ARG A 40 -42.39 115.89 -11.78
C ARG A 40 -41.93 114.98 -12.92
N LEU A 41 -42.86 114.29 -13.57
CA LEU A 41 -42.55 113.44 -14.73
C LEU A 41 -42.13 114.25 -15.95
N LEU A 42 -42.68 115.45 -16.16
CA LEU A 42 -42.30 116.37 -17.22
C LEU A 42 -40.92 117.01 -16.97
N GLU A 43 -40.59 117.35 -15.72
CA GLU A 43 -39.23 117.80 -15.35
C GLU A 43 -38.20 116.71 -15.66
N LYS A 44 -38.48 115.47 -15.25
CA LYS A 44 -37.63 114.32 -15.58
C LYS A 44 -37.57 114.03 -17.08
N LYS A 45 -38.66 114.29 -17.81
CA LYS A 45 -38.70 114.22 -19.29
C LYS A 45 -37.73 115.22 -19.90
N ALA A 46 -37.71 116.46 -19.43
CA ALA A 46 -36.80 117.50 -19.90
C ALA A 46 -35.33 117.17 -19.59
N GLU A 47 -35.04 116.71 -18.37
CA GLU A 47 -33.70 116.31 -17.94
C GLU A 47 -33.13 115.17 -18.81
N LEU A 48 -33.88 114.08 -18.99
CA LEU A 48 -33.44 112.93 -19.78
C LEU A 48 -33.31 113.26 -21.27
N THR A 49 -34.17 114.12 -21.80
CA THR A 49 -34.08 114.56 -23.20
C THR A 49 -32.82 115.39 -23.41
N ASN A 50 -32.49 116.29 -22.47
CA ASN A 50 -31.25 117.08 -22.50
C ASN A 50 -29.99 116.20 -22.39
N ILE A 51 -30.01 115.16 -21.55
CA ILE A 51 -28.89 114.20 -21.46
C ILE A 51 -28.71 113.45 -22.78
N PHE A 52 -29.80 112.97 -23.38
CA PHE A 52 -29.76 112.24 -24.65
C PHE A 52 -29.27 113.11 -25.82
N GLU A 53 -29.72 114.36 -25.92
CA GLU A 53 -29.30 115.31 -26.95
C GLU A 53 -27.81 115.69 -26.83
N ASN A 54 -27.29 115.74 -25.60
CA ASN A 54 -25.88 116.05 -25.30
C ASN A 54 -24.96 114.82 -25.26
N LEU A 55 -25.46 113.61 -25.57
CA LEU A 55 -24.58 112.45 -25.73
C LEU A 55 -23.54 112.75 -26.82
N PRO A 56 -22.25 112.40 -26.59
CA PRO A 56 -21.17 112.86 -27.44
C PRO A 56 -21.35 112.41 -28.89
N GLN A 57 -21.66 113.37 -29.78
CA GLN A 57 -21.60 113.18 -31.24
C GLN A 57 -20.15 113.18 -31.75
N LYS A 58 -19.26 112.47 -31.06
CA LYS A 58 -17.86 112.35 -31.44
C LYS A 58 -17.73 111.41 -32.62
N THR A 59 -16.93 111.80 -33.61
CA THR A 59 -16.44 110.90 -34.65
C THR A 59 -15.18 110.20 -34.14
N TYR A 60 -15.17 108.88 -34.18
CA TYR A 60 -14.04 108.05 -33.73
C TYR A 60 -13.24 107.58 -34.93
N ARG A 61 -11.93 107.85 -34.97
CA ARG A 61 -11.04 107.42 -36.07
C ARG A 61 -10.89 105.90 -36.09
N ALA A 62 -10.97 105.26 -34.93
CA ALA A 62 -10.93 103.81 -34.78
C ALA A 62 -11.97 103.10 -35.66
N VAL A 63 -13.15 103.72 -35.85
CA VAL A 63 -14.24 103.18 -36.68
C VAL A 63 -13.83 103.05 -38.15
N ALA A 64 -12.81 103.77 -38.64
CA ALA A 64 -12.37 103.61 -40.03
C ALA A 64 -11.53 102.34 -40.24
N ILE A 65 -10.73 101.95 -39.25
CA ILE A 65 -9.66 100.95 -39.42
C ILE A 65 -9.87 99.66 -38.62
N ASN A 66 -10.59 99.71 -37.49
CA ASN A 66 -10.76 98.59 -36.58
C ASN A 66 -12.16 97.98 -36.69
N LYS A 67 -12.22 96.64 -36.78
CA LYS A 67 -13.47 95.88 -36.93
C LYS A 67 -14.39 96.02 -35.71
N GLN A 68 -13.85 95.86 -34.49
CA GLN A 68 -14.63 95.95 -33.25
C GLN A 68 -15.20 97.36 -33.05
N ALA A 69 -14.42 98.39 -33.39
CA ALA A 69 -14.89 99.78 -33.36
C ALA A 69 -16.04 100.02 -34.37
N LYS A 70 -15.98 99.42 -35.57
CA LYS A 70 -17.07 99.48 -36.57
C LYS A 70 -18.35 98.83 -36.07
N GLU A 71 -18.24 97.63 -35.51
CA GLU A 71 -19.37 96.87 -34.98
C GLU A 71 -20.02 97.62 -33.81
N LEU A 72 -19.22 98.07 -32.84
CA LEU A 72 -19.70 98.84 -31.69
C LEU A 72 -20.35 100.17 -32.12
N TRP A 73 -19.83 100.83 -33.15
CA TRP A 73 -20.46 102.02 -33.71
C TRP A 73 -21.81 101.71 -34.36
N ALA A 74 -21.90 100.61 -35.12
CA ALA A 74 -23.18 100.17 -35.70
C ALA A 74 -24.21 99.86 -34.62
N GLU A 75 -23.81 99.22 -33.51
CA GLU A 75 -24.67 98.98 -32.35
C GLU A 75 -25.15 100.27 -31.70
N ILE A 76 -24.27 101.26 -31.52
CA ILE A 76 -24.63 102.60 -31.00
C ILE A 76 -25.66 103.25 -31.90
N GLN A 77 -25.45 103.24 -33.23
CA GLN A 77 -26.39 103.82 -34.18
C GLN A 77 -27.74 103.10 -34.15
N GLN A 78 -27.74 101.77 -34.11
CA GLN A 78 -28.96 100.97 -34.06
C GLN A 78 -29.74 101.23 -32.76
N THR A 79 -29.03 101.31 -31.62
CA THR A 79 -29.62 101.63 -30.31
C THR A 79 -30.24 103.03 -30.33
N ARG A 80 -29.57 104.02 -30.93
CA ARG A 80 -30.07 105.39 -31.07
C ARG A 80 -31.31 105.48 -31.96
N ILE A 81 -31.32 104.79 -33.10
CA ILE A 81 -32.49 104.72 -34.00
C ILE A 81 -33.68 104.08 -33.29
N ARG A 82 -33.48 102.91 -32.67
CA ARG A 82 -34.54 102.21 -31.92
C ARG A 82 -35.09 103.07 -30.78
N LEU A 83 -34.21 103.76 -30.05
CA LEU A 83 -34.63 104.67 -28.99
C LEU A 83 -35.45 105.84 -29.55
N GLN A 84 -35.01 106.48 -30.63
CA GLN A 84 -35.73 107.58 -31.26
C GLN A 84 -37.11 107.15 -31.75
N GLU A 85 -37.21 106.01 -32.43
CA GLU A 85 -38.48 105.45 -32.91
C GLU A 85 -39.46 105.18 -31.75
N ARG A 86 -38.96 104.63 -30.63
CA ARG A 86 -39.76 104.36 -29.43
C ARG A 86 -40.23 105.66 -28.76
N ILE A 87 -39.36 106.67 -28.69
CA ILE A 87 -39.71 107.98 -28.14
C ILE A 87 -40.77 108.65 -29.02
N ASP A 88 -40.57 108.69 -30.34
CA ASP A 88 -41.50 109.29 -31.29
C ASP A 88 -42.87 108.60 -31.26
N ALA A 89 -42.90 107.27 -31.08
CA ALA A 89 -44.14 106.52 -30.93
C ALA A 89 -44.88 106.91 -29.64
N ILE A 90 -44.17 107.04 -28.51
CA ILE A 90 -44.78 107.45 -27.24
C ILE A 90 -45.20 108.92 -27.27
N ASP A 91 -44.40 109.81 -27.86
CA ASP A 91 -44.75 111.23 -28.01
C ASP A 91 -45.97 111.40 -28.93
N LYS A 92 -46.11 110.62 -30.02
CA LYS A 92 -47.35 110.56 -30.81
C LYS A 92 -48.56 110.09 -30.00
N GLN A 93 -48.39 109.09 -29.12
CA GLN A 93 -49.46 108.65 -28.24
C GLN A 93 -49.85 109.73 -27.23
N LEU A 94 -48.86 110.44 -26.66
CA LEU A 94 -49.09 111.59 -25.79
C LEU A 94 -49.87 112.72 -26.51
N ASP A 95 -49.50 113.03 -27.76
CA ASP A 95 -50.20 114.03 -28.58
C ASP A 95 -51.64 113.63 -28.92
N VAL A 96 -51.88 112.35 -29.23
CA VAL A 96 -53.22 111.81 -29.51
C VAL A 96 -54.08 111.87 -28.25
N GLN A 97 -53.51 111.54 -27.08
CA GLN A 97 -54.18 111.63 -25.79
C GLN A 97 -54.55 113.08 -25.45
N GLU A 98 -53.66 114.05 -25.71
CA GLU A 98 -53.90 115.47 -25.45
C GLU A 98 -55.02 116.07 -26.33
N LYS A 99 -55.23 115.51 -27.53
CA LYS A 99 -56.29 115.90 -28.47
C LYS A 99 -57.61 115.16 -28.25
N SER A 100 -57.63 114.10 -27.44
CA SER A 100 -58.82 113.30 -27.18
C SER A 100 -59.76 113.98 -26.17
N ILE A 101 -61.08 113.95 -26.43
CA ILE A 101 -62.08 114.48 -25.48
C ILE A 101 -62.24 113.46 -24.33
N PRO A 102 -61.84 113.78 -23.08
CA PRO A 102 -61.75 112.78 -22.02
C PRO A 102 -63.12 112.37 -21.46
N ARG A 103 -63.24 111.10 -21.03
CA ARG A 103 -64.38 110.61 -20.23
C ARG A 103 -64.30 111.07 -18.76
N SER A 104 -63.10 111.30 -18.21
CA SER A 104 -62.86 111.94 -16.90
C SER A 104 -61.47 112.61 -16.86
N VAL A 105 -61.28 113.65 -16.04
CA VAL A 105 -60.00 114.36 -15.88
C VAL A 105 -58.94 113.48 -15.20
N VAL A 106 -59.35 112.67 -14.22
CA VAL A 106 -58.46 111.79 -13.46
C VAL A 106 -57.89 110.68 -14.33
N ASP A 107 -58.72 110.05 -15.17
CA ASP A 107 -58.26 108.96 -16.05
C ASP A 107 -57.30 109.46 -17.13
N ASN A 108 -57.54 110.66 -17.68
CA ASN A 108 -56.64 111.28 -18.64
C ASN A 108 -55.26 111.56 -18.02
N LEU A 109 -55.22 112.14 -16.81
CA LEU A 109 -53.97 112.39 -16.10
C LEU A 109 -53.24 111.09 -15.73
N ARG A 110 -53.95 110.03 -15.32
CA ARG A 110 -53.35 108.73 -15.03
C ARG A 110 -52.70 108.11 -16.28
N ILE A 111 -53.42 108.10 -17.40
CA ILE A 111 -52.92 107.59 -18.69
C ILE A 111 -51.73 108.43 -19.17
N ARG A 112 -51.81 109.76 -19.08
CA ARG A 112 -50.72 110.68 -19.43
C ARG A 112 -49.47 110.43 -18.58
N ASN A 113 -49.62 110.30 -17.27
CA ASN A 113 -48.50 110.00 -16.37
C ASN A 113 -47.87 108.64 -16.69
N GLN A 114 -48.68 107.62 -16.99
CA GLN A 114 -48.17 106.31 -17.39
C GLN A 114 -47.30 106.40 -18.65
N TRP A 115 -47.74 107.11 -19.69
CA TRP A 115 -46.96 107.29 -20.92
C TRP A 115 -45.70 108.13 -20.72
N ILE A 116 -45.74 109.21 -19.93
CA ILE A 116 -44.53 110.00 -19.61
C ILE A 116 -43.53 109.17 -18.78
N GLN A 117 -44.03 108.38 -17.83
CA GLN A 117 -43.19 107.50 -17.03
C GLN A 117 -42.55 106.39 -17.87
N GLU A 118 -43.30 105.79 -18.79
CA GLU A 118 -42.78 104.82 -19.75
C GLU A 118 -41.71 105.42 -20.66
N ARG A 119 -41.95 106.63 -21.21
CA ARG A 119 -40.96 107.40 -21.98
C ARG A 119 -39.67 107.61 -21.19
N ASN A 120 -39.78 108.07 -19.95
CA ASN A 120 -38.63 108.36 -19.08
C ASN A 120 -37.85 107.10 -18.69
N ASN A 121 -38.53 105.98 -18.44
CA ASN A 121 -37.88 104.71 -18.12
C ASN A 121 -37.07 104.19 -19.31
N ILE A 122 -37.62 104.24 -20.52
CA ILE A 122 -36.94 103.81 -21.75
C ILE A 122 -35.71 104.68 -22.01
N LEU A 123 -35.85 106.02 -21.94
CA LEU A 123 -34.73 106.95 -22.09
C LEU A 123 -33.62 106.67 -21.10
N HIS A 124 -33.95 106.50 -19.81
CA HIS A 124 -32.94 106.29 -18.79
C HIS A 124 -32.15 104.99 -18.97
N GLN A 125 -32.83 103.89 -19.33
CA GLN A 125 -32.17 102.61 -19.59
C GLN A 125 -31.23 102.69 -20.80
N GLU A 126 -31.71 103.24 -21.91
CA GLU A 126 -30.95 103.28 -23.15
C GLU A 126 -29.81 104.31 -23.12
N ILE A 127 -29.95 105.43 -22.38
CA ILE A 127 -28.83 106.37 -22.13
C ILE A 127 -27.66 105.67 -21.43
N ASN A 128 -27.93 104.82 -20.43
CA ASN A 128 -26.87 104.08 -19.73
C ASN A 128 -26.17 103.09 -20.66
N THR A 129 -26.92 102.39 -21.51
CA THR A 129 -26.36 101.48 -22.54
C THR A 129 -25.48 102.24 -23.53
N LEU A 130 -25.99 103.34 -24.08
CA LEU A 130 -25.25 104.19 -25.04
C LEU A 130 -23.99 104.80 -24.41
N THR A 131 -24.06 105.24 -23.16
CA THR A 131 -22.90 105.79 -22.43
C THR A 131 -21.79 104.75 -22.32
N ARG A 132 -22.12 103.54 -21.89
CA ARG A 132 -21.16 102.43 -21.78
C ARG A 132 -20.57 102.03 -23.13
N GLN A 133 -21.38 101.96 -24.19
CA GLN A 133 -20.89 101.67 -25.53
C GLN A 133 -19.94 102.77 -26.04
N HIS A 134 -20.23 104.04 -25.76
CA HIS A 134 -19.33 105.15 -26.08
C HIS A 134 -18.03 105.11 -25.27
N GLU A 135 -18.06 104.74 -23.99
CA GLU A 135 -16.85 104.54 -23.17
C GLU A 135 -15.95 103.44 -23.74
N ASN A 136 -16.53 102.30 -24.13
CA ASN A 136 -15.80 101.20 -24.77
C ASN A 136 -15.17 101.64 -26.11
N LEU A 137 -15.90 102.41 -26.92
CA LEU A 137 -15.37 102.92 -28.19
C LEU A 137 -14.26 103.96 -27.98
N ALA A 138 -14.38 104.79 -26.94
CA ALA A 138 -13.36 105.76 -26.56
C ALA A 138 -12.07 105.06 -26.07
N ALA A 139 -12.19 103.92 -25.37
CA ALA A 139 -11.03 103.13 -24.98
C ALA A 139 -10.28 102.54 -26.19
N ILE A 140 -11.02 102.03 -27.20
CA ILE A 140 -10.41 101.56 -28.46
C ILE A 140 -9.75 102.72 -29.22
N GLU A 141 -10.39 103.89 -29.26
CA GLU A 141 -9.81 105.11 -29.85
C GLU A 141 -8.51 105.53 -29.16
N GLU A 142 -8.45 105.49 -27.84
CA GLU A 142 -7.25 105.85 -27.07
C GLU A 142 -6.13 104.81 -27.24
N ASP A 143 -6.45 103.52 -27.38
CA ASP A 143 -5.45 102.48 -27.62
C ASP A 143 -4.84 102.53 -29.03
N LEU A 144 -5.65 102.81 -30.06
CA LEU A 144 -5.20 102.94 -31.45
C LEU A 144 -4.53 104.29 -31.71
N PHE A 145 -5.05 105.36 -31.11
CA PHE A 145 -4.63 106.74 -31.36
C PHE A 145 -4.36 107.50 -30.06
N PRO A 146 -3.34 107.11 -29.28
CA PRO A 146 -3.02 107.76 -28.02
C PRO A 146 -2.60 109.21 -28.23
N LYS A 147 -2.89 110.07 -27.24
CA LYS A 147 -2.49 111.49 -27.26
C LYS A 147 -0.97 111.67 -27.34
N THR A 148 -0.20 110.71 -26.83
CA THR A 148 1.26 110.67 -26.86
C THR A 148 1.75 109.26 -27.19
N ILE A 149 2.63 109.12 -28.19
CA ILE A 149 3.18 107.81 -28.60
C ILE A 149 4.30 107.42 -27.64
N ASN A 150 4.17 106.25 -27.00
CA ASN A 150 5.18 105.67 -26.12
C ASN A 150 5.90 104.51 -26.83
N ALA A 151 7.22 104.62 -27.00
CA ALA A 151 8.03 103.60 -27.66
C ALA A 151 8.05 102.25 -26.91
N ASN A 152 8.01 102.27 -25.58
CA ASN A 152 7.95 101.04 -24.78
C ASN A 152 6.61 100.33 -24.99
N ALA A 153 5.50 101.06 -25.02
CA ALA A 153 4.18 100.48 -25.30
C ALA A 153 4.10 99.83 -26.69
N PHE A 154 4.78 100.41 -27.70
CA PHE A 154 4.90 99.81 -29.03
C PHE A 154 5.69 98.50 -29.01
N LEU A 155 6.82 98.45 -28.30
CA LEU A 155 7.63 97.24 -28.14
C LEU A 155 6.90 96.14 -27.34
N ASP A 156 6.17 96.52 -26.29
CA ASP A 156 5.39 95.60 -25.47
C ASP A 156 4.25 94.97 -26.29
N LYS A 157 3.52 95.75 -27.09
CA LYS A 157 2.49 95.26 -28.01
C LYS A 157 3.06 94.26 -29.04
N LYS A 158 4.26 94.52 -29.57
CA LYS A 158 4.97 93.59 -30.47
C LYS A 158 5.33 92.29 -29.76
N LYS A 159 5.90 92.38 -28.55
CA LYS A 159 6.31 91.22 -27.76
C LYS A 159 5.11 90.34 -27.41
N ALA A 160 4.00 90.94 -26.97
CA ALA A 160 2.77 90.25 -26.62
C ALA A 160 2.22 89.41 -27.79
N ALA A 161 2.21 89.94 -29.02
CA ALA A 161 1.75 89.19 -30.19
C ALA A 161 2.63 87.97 -30.50
N ALA A 162 3.95 88.12 -30.40
CA ALA A 162 4.90 87.03 -30.66
C ALA A 162 4.78 85.91 -29.61
N GLU A 163 4.67 86.28 -28.33
CA GLU A 163 4.46 85.34 -27.22
C GLU A 163 3.14 84.58 -27.36
N LEU A 164 2.06 85.28 -27.75
CA LEU A 164 0.76 84.66 -28.00
C LEU A 164 0.83 83.63 -29.13
N TYR A 165 1.42 83.97 -30.28
CA TYR A 165 1.59 83.02 -31.39
C TYR A 165 2.41 81.78 -31.00
N VAL A 166 3.55 81.96 -30.32
CA VAL A 166 4.39 80.84 -29.88
C VAL A 166 3.65 79.95 -28.89
N SER A 167 2.87 80.54 -27.98
CA SER A 167 2.03 79.80 -27.03
C SER A 167 1.00 78.91 -27.74
N LEU A 168 0.28 79.45 -28.73
CA LEU A 168 -0.71 78.69 -29.52
C LEU A 168 -0.05 77.54 -30.30
N LYS A 169 1.08 77.83 -30.97
CA LYS A 169 1.84 76.82 -31.71
C LYS A 169 2.27 75.66 -30.81
N ASN A 170 2.85 75.98 -29.66
CA ASN A 170 3.28 74.97 -28.69
C ASN A 170 2.12 74.13 -28.16
N ARG A 171 0.95 74.74 -27.93
CA ARG A 171 -0.24 74.02 -27.48
C ARG A 171 -0.76 73.05 -28.53
N ILE A 172 -0.90 73.48 -29.78
CA ILE A 172 -1.32 72.61 -30.89
C ILE A 172 -0.35 71.43 -31.06
N SER A 173 0.97 71.68 -31.05
CA SER A 173 1.96 70.60 -31.14
C SER A 173 1.89 69.59 -29.99
N LYS A 174 1.56 70.03 -28.76
CA LYS A 174 1.33 69.10 -27.64
C LYS A 174 0.13 68.19 -27.90
N ILE A 175 -0.96 68.73 -28.44
CA ILE A 175 -2.15 67.94 -28.80
C ILE A 175 -1.78 66.91 -29.87
N GLU A 176 -1.03 67.29 -30.91
CA GLU A 176 -0.56 66.36 -31.96
C GLU A 176 0.30 65.23 -31.42
N VAL A 177 1.29 65.53 -30.58
CA VAL A 177 2.15 64.52 -29.95
C VAL A 177 1.32 63.55 -29.11
N THR A 178 0.28 64.05 -28.44
CA THR A 178 -0.60 63.22 -27.63
C THR A 178 -1.47 62.35 -28.53
N LEU A 179 -2.06 62.90 -29.61
CA LEU A 179 -2.87 62.15 -30.57
C LEU A 179 -2.07 61.04 -31.28
N ASN A 180 -0.80 61.30 -31.63
CA ASN A 180 0.06 60.33 -32.31
C ASN A 180 0.30 59.03 -31.51
N ARG A 181 0.00 59.02 -30.20
CA ARG A 181 0.11 57.84 -29.34
C ARG A 181 -1.11 56.92 -29.37
N TYR A 182 -2.19 57.31 -30.05
CA TYR A 182 -3.44 56.55 -30.11
C TYR A 182 -3.60 55.78 -31.43
N ASP A 183 -4.62 54.93 -31.47
CA ASP A 183 -4.97 54.11 -32.62
C ASP A 183 -5.44 54.95 -33.82
N ASP A 184 -5.28 54.40 -35.02
CA ASP A 184 -5.51 55.13 -36.27
C ASP A 184 -6.96 55.56 -36.46
N SER A 185 -7.93 54.83 -35.88
CA SER A 185 -9.36 55.23 -35.91
C SER A 185 -9.64 56.53 -35.15
N ILE A 186 -8.98 56.73 -34.01
CA ILE A 186 -9.07 57.96 -33.21
C ILE A 186 -8.34 59.10 -33.92
N LYS A 187 -7.19 58.79 -34.54
CA LYS A 187 -6.48 59.77 -35.37
C LYS A 187 -7.34 60.26 -36.52
N GLU A 188 -7.99 59.36 -37.25
CA GLU A 188 -8.91 59.68 -38.35
C GLU A 188 -10.10 60.54 -37.87
N ALA A 189 -10.71 60.16 -36.74
CA ALA A 189 -11.85 60.90 -36.16
C ALA A 189 -11.50 62.36 -35.79
N LEU A 190 -10.26 62.63 -35.37
CA LEU A 190 -9.79 63.95 -34.94
C LEU A 190 -8.89 64.66 -35.98
N GLN A 191 -8.66 64.06 -37.14
CA GLN A 191 -7.76 64.61 -38.17
C GLN A 191 -8.29 65.92 -38.76
N LYS A 192 -9.61 66.00 -38.97
CA LYS A 192 -10.29 67.21 -39.45
C LYS A 192 -10.14 68.37 -38.46
N ASP A 193 -10.21 68.06 -37.17
CA ASP A 193 -10.12 69.02 -36.06
C ASP A 193 -8.71 69.63 -35.95
N ILE A 194 -7.68 68.78 -36.08
CA ILE A 194 -6.28 69.25 -36.11
C ILE A 194 -5.99 70.05 -37.39
N ALA A 195 -6.50 69.62 -38.55
CA ALA A 195 -6.34 70.36 -39.80
C ALA A 195 -6.96 71.76 -39.71
N GLN A 196 -8.14 71.87 -39.08
CA GLN A 196 -8.79 73.16 -38.83
C GLN A 196 -7.97 74.04 -37.87
N LEU A 197 -7.45 73.50 -36.77
CA LEU A 197 -6.56 74.23 -35.85
C LEU A 197 -5.28 74.72 -36.53
N LYS A 198 -4.70 73.93 -37.45
CA LYS A 198 -3.53 74.35 -38.26
C LYS A 198 -3.86 75.50 -39.18
N ASN A 199 -5.00 75.45 -39.87
CA ASN A 199 -5.45 76.55 -40.71
C ASN A 199 -5.65 77.83 -39.90
N GLN A 200 -6.30 77.74 -38.74
CA GLN A 200 -6.49 78.89 -37.84
C GLN A 200 -5.16 79.42 -37.29
N LEU A 201 -4.20 78.55 -36.93
CA LEU A 201 -2.85 78.95 -36.52
C LEU A 201 -2.10 79.66 -37.66
N GLN A 202 -2.30 79.21 -38.91
CA GLN A 202 -1.73 79.85 -40.10
C GLN A 202 -2.34 81.24 -40.32
N GLU A 203 -3.64 81.42 -40.09
CA GLU A 203 -4.28 82.73 -40.12
C GLU A 203 -3.78 83.68 -39.01
N VAL A 204 -3.48 83.16 -37.82
CA VAL A 204 -2.82 83.93 -36.74
C VAL A 204 -1.39 84.28 -37.13
N SER A 205 -0.64 83.35 -37.74
CA SER A 205 0.71 83.61 -38.25
C SER A 205 0.72 84.74 -39.28
N ALA A 206 -0.20 84.71 -40.23
CA ALA A 206 -0.31 85.73 -41.27
C ALA A 206 -0.61 87.13 -40.68
N SER A 207 -1.45 87.21 -39.65
CA SER A 207 -1.67 88.46 -38.91
C SER A 207 -0.45 88.87 -38.07
N ALA A 208 0.27 87.93 -37.45
CA ALA A 208 1.49 88.21 -36.70
C ALA A 208 2.68 88.62 -37.59
N ASP A 209 2.73 88.17 -38.84
CA ASP A 209 3.77 88.59 -39.80
C ASP A 209 3.60 90.05 -40.22
N LYS A 210 2.37 90.57 -40.30
CA LYS A 210 2.10 92.02 -40.47
C LYS A 210 2.69 92.85 -39.31
N ILE A 211 2.69 92.34 -38.08
CA ILE A 211 3.33 92.99 -36.93
C ILE A 211 4.85 93.06 -37.11
N LYS A 212 5.46 92.00 -37.66
CA LYS A 212 6.89 92.01 -37.99
C LYS A 212 7.19 93.01 -39.09
N GLU A 213 6.36 93.12 -40.11
CA GLU A 213 6.53 94.10 -41.20
C GLU A 213 6.51 95.55 -40.68
N VAL A 214 5.52 95.92 -39.86
CA VAL A 214 5.46 97.25 -39.20
C VAL A 214 6.66 97.48 -38.28
N SER A 215 7.16 96.42 -37.63
CA SER A 215 8.38 96.50 -36.83
C SER A 215 9.66 96.67 -37.65
N VAL A 216 9.77 96.03 -38.81
CA VAL A 216 10.92 96.18 -39.72
C VAL A 216 10.93 97.59 -40.30
N GLN A 217 9.75 98.12 -40.66
CA GLN A 217 9.62 99.50 -41.11
C GLN A 217 10.07 100.49 -40.02
N SER A 218 9.67 100.31 -38.76
CA SER A 218 10.07 101.23 -37.66
C SER A 218 11.55 101.14 -37.34
N SER A 219 12.15 99.95 -37.47
CA SER A 219 13.59 99.75 -37.30
C SER A 219 14.40 100.41 -38.42
N ARG A 220 13.83 100.52 -39.63
CA ARG A 220 14.47 101.20 -40.78
C ARG A 220 14.37 102.73 -40.69
N THR A 221 13.25 103.26 -40.20
CA THR A 221 13.03 104.71 -40.10
C THR A 221 13.57 105.32 -38.81
N GLY A 222 13.79 104.52 -37.76
CA GLY A 222 14.25 104.98 -36.44
C GLY A 222 13.23 105.80 -35.64
N VAL A 223 12.05 106.06 -36.22
CA VAL A 223 10.96 106.87 -35.65
C VAL A 223 9.65 106.10 -35.78
N ILE A 224 8.88 106.03 -34.68
CA ILE A 224 7.54 105.43 -34.64
C ILE A 224 6.53 106.52 -34.98
N THR A 225 5.92 106.45 -36.17
CA THR A 225 4.85 107.38 -36.55
C THR A 225 3.51 106.96 -35.95
N ALA A 226 2.57 107.91 -35.88
CA ALA A 226 1.20 107.63 -35.40
C ALA A 226 0.50 106.55 -36.22
N ASP A 227 0.72 106.54 -37.54
CA ASP A 227 0.13 105.54 -38.44
C ASP A 227 0.71 104.15 -38.19
N MET A 228 2.03 104.03 -37.99
CA MET A 228 2.67 102.75 -37.66
C MET A 228 2.20 102.20 -36.31
N TYR A 229 2.02 103.08 -35.32
CA TYR A 229 1.48 102.70 -34.02
C TYR A 229 0.03 102.18 -34.14
N ALA A 230 -0.84 102.92 -34.84
CA ALA A 230 -2.23 102.55 -35.06
C ALA A 230 -2.35 101.23 -35.85
N GLN A 231 -1.52 101.04 -36.88
CA GLN A 231 -1.44 99.78 -37.63
C GLN A 231 -1.02 98.61 -36.74
N LEU A 232 0.03 98.76 -35.92
CA LEU A 232 0.47 97.72 -35.00
C LEU A 232 -0.63 97.36 -33.98
N ALA A 233 -1.21 98.36 -33.34
CA ALA A 233 -2.27 98.18 -32.35
C ALA A 233 -3.50 97.49 -32.98
N ASN A 234 -3.91 97.90 -34.19
CA ASN A 234 -5.03 97.28 -34.90
C ASN A 234 -4.76 95.81 -35.25
N VAL A 235 -3.56 95.49 -35.74
CA VAL A 235 -3.21 94.10 -36.04
C VAL A 235 -3.15 93.25 -34.76
N LEU A 236 -2.75 93.82 -33.62
CA LEU A 236 -2.80 93.11 -32.33
C LEU A 236 -4.24 92.73 -31.93
N TYR A 237 -5.23 93.59 -32.19
CA TYR A 237 -6.65 93.23 -32.01
C TYR A 237 -7.06 92.06 -32.91
N GLU A 238 -6.65 92.05 -34.19
CA GLU A 238 -6.91 90.93 -35.10
C GLU A 238 -6.25 89.62 -34.63
N VAL A 239 -5.00 89.70 -34.16
CA VAL A 239 -4.26 88.55 -33.62
C VAL A 239 -4.94 88.02 -32.37
N ASN A 240 -5.37 88.89 -31.44
CA ASN A 240 -6.07 88.49 -30.22
C ASN A 240 -7.43 87.81 -30.49
N GLU A 241 -8.23 88.35 -31.42
CA GLU A 241 -9.52 87.75 -31.80
C GLU A 241 -9.33 86.33 -32.36
N LYS A 242 -8.40 86.17 -33.32
CA LYS A 242 -8.09 84.86 -33.90
C LYS A 242 -7.45 83.91 -32.89
N ALA A 243 -6.57 84.41 -32.02
CA ALA A 243 -5.94 83.62 -30.97
C ALA A 243 -6.94 83.08 -29.95
N PHE A 244 -7.93 83.88 -29.55
CA PHE A 244 -9.00 83.46 -28.66
C PHE A 244 -9.79 82.29 -29.24
N ALA A 245 -10.12 82.34 -30.54
CA ALA A 245 -10.78 81.24 -31.24
C ALA A 245 -9.93 79.95 -31.23
N VAL A 246 -8.62 80.06 -31.49
CA VAL A 246 -7.69 78.92 -31.42
C VAL A 246 -7.60 78.34 -30.00
N ILE A 247 -7.57 79.18 -28.96
CA ILE A 247 -7.51 78.75 -27.56
C ILE A 247 -8.75 77.94 -27.17
N GLN A 248 -9.93 78.47 -27.47
CA GLN A 248 -11.20 77.77 -27.26
C GLN A 248 -11.19 76.44 -27.98
N ASN A 249 -10.72 76.43 -29.22
CA ASN A 249 -10.70 75.22 -30.00
C ASN A 249 -9.69 74.17 -29.48
N CYS A 250 -8.54 74.60 -28.99
CA CYS A 250 -7.58 73.69 -28.34
C CYS A 250 -8.18 73.06 -27.07
N GLN A 251 -8.92 73.82 -26.25
CA GLN A 251 -9.57 73.30 -25.04
C GLN A 251 -10.59 72.21 -25.38
N LEU A 252 -11.44 72.44 -26.38
CA LEU A 252 -12.44 71.46 -26.82
C LEU A 252 -11.79 70.15 -27.30
N LEU A 253 -10.70 70.25 -28.06
CA LEU A 253 -10.00 69.07 -28.56
C LEU A 253 -9.29 68.29 -27.44
N GLU A 254 -8.70 68.98 -26.47
CA GLU A 254 -8.12 68.36 -25.27
C GLU A 254 -9.18 67.61 -24.44
N GLU A 255 -10.38 68.18 -24.27
CA GLU A 255 -11.51 67.53 -23.60
C GLU A 255 -11.96 66.27 -24.35
N ARG A 256 -12.12 66.34 -25.67
CA ARG A 256 -12.46 65.17 -26.51
C ARG A 256 -11.40 64.08 -26.38
N LEU A 257 -10.12 64.44 -26.42
CA LEU A 257 -9.02 63.48 -26.25
C LEU A 257 -9.10 62.77 -24.89
N GLY A 258 -9.40 63.52 -23.82
CA GLY A 258 -9.59 62.95 -22.48
C GLY A 258 -10.75 61.96 -22.40
N LEU A 259 -11.87 62.23 -23.08
CA LEU A 259 -13.00 61.30 -23.16
C LEU A 259 -12.63 60.02 -23.95
N VAL A 260 -11.87 60.13 -25.04
CA VAL A 260 -11.42 58.97 -25.82
C VAL A 260 -10.56 58.04 -24.97
N MET A 261 -9.65 58.61 -24.16
CA MET A 261 -8.85 57.82 -23.24
C MET A 261 -9.72 57.04 -22.24
N GLN A 262 -10.79 57.67 -21.74
CA GLN A 262 -11.71 57.03 -20.82
C GLN A 262 -12.49 55.89 -21.50
N ASP A 263 -13.00 56.11 -22.72
CA ASP A 263 -13.71 55.09 -23.48
C ASP A 263 -12.81 53.86 -23.77
N GLN A 264 -11.53 54.04 -24.08
CA GLN A 264 -10.57 52.92 -24.23
C GLN A 264 -10.34 52.15 -22.92
N VAL A 265 -10.22 52.86 -21.79
CA VAL A 265 -10.10 52.22 -20.47
C VAL A 265 -11.37 51.43 -20.15
N ILE A 266 -12.55 52.02 -20.39
CA ILE A 266 -13.86 51.36 -20.23
C ILE A 266 -13.91 50.11 -21.08
N GLU A 267 -13.60 50.18 -22.37
CA GLU A 267 -13.65 49.02 -23.28
C GLU A 267 -12.74 47.88 -22.81
N LYS A 268 -11.50 48.20 -22.42
CA LYS A 268 -10.55 47.22 -21.90
C LYS A 268 -11.01 46.57 -20.60
N GLU A 269 -11.49 47.36 -19.65
CA GLU A 269 -12.00 46.86 -18.37
C GLU A 269 -13.28 46.03 -18.55
N VAL A 270 -14.18 46.46 -19.46
CA VAL A 270 -15.39 45.71 -19.81
C VAL A 270 -15.03 44.36 -20.43
N ALA A 271 -14.07 44.30 -21.35
CA ALA A 271 -13.63 43.05 -21.97
C ALA A 271 -13.02 42.09 -20.93
N ASN A 272 -12.14 42.60 -20.06
CA ASN A 272 -11.53 41.82 -18.98
C ASN A 272 -12.58 41.27 -18.02
N LEU A 273 -13.49 42.14 -17.52
CA LEU A 273 -14.53 41.72 -16.58
C LEU A 273 -15.54 40.78 -17.24
N ALA A 274 -15.94 41.01 -18.50
CA ALA A 274 -16.81 40.09 -19.21
C ALA A 274 -16.23 38.68 -19.28
N GLN A 275 -14.94 38.57 -19.65
CA GLN A 275 -14.23 37.29 -19.67
C GLN A 275 -14.16 36.66 -18.27
N THR A 276 -13.81 37.43 -17.24
CA THR A 276 -13.75 36.94 -15.87
C THR A 276 -15.11 36.43 -15.38
N TYR A 277 -16.20 37.18 -15.62
CA TYR A 277 -17.55 36.79 -15.19
C TYR A 277 -18.02 35.53 -15.92
N GLU A 278 -17.72 35.36 -17.21
CA GLU A 278 -18.03 34.11 -17.92
C GLU A 278 -17.19 32.93 -17.41
N ILE A 279 -15.91 33.13 -17.04
CA ILE A 279 -15.08 32.12 -16.37
C ILE A 279 -15.68 31.73 -15.00
N LEU A 280 -16.08 32.70 -14.18
CA LEU A 280 -16.70 32.46 -12.86
C LEU A 280 -18.06 31.76 -12.99
N LYS A 281 -18.86 32.14 -13.99
CA LYS A 281 -20.14 31.52 -14.33
C LYS A 281 -19.95 30.10 -14.84
N GLY A 282 -18.95 29.85 -15.69
CA GLY A 282 -18.56 28.52 -16.15
C GLY A 282 -18.13 27.63 -14.98
N ALA A 283 -17.32 28.15 -14.07
CA ALA A 283 -16.94 27.46 -12.84
C ALA A 283 -18.17 27.13 -11.99
N TYR A 284 -19.07 28.10 -11.78
CA TYR A 284 -20.32 27.88 -11.06
C TYR A 284 -21.18 26.78 -11.70
N TYR A 285 -21.37 26.79 -13.03
CA TYR A 285 -22.18 25.78 -13.71
C TYR A 285 -21.55 24.40 -13.67
N GLN A 286 -20.23 24.28 -13.75
CA GLN A 286 -19.56 22.99 -13.58
C GLN A 286 -19.72 22.49 -12.14
N LEU A 287 -19.57 23.36 -11.14
CA LEU A 287 -19.77 23.00 -9.73
C LEU A 287 -21.22 22.59 -9.42
N THR A 288 -22.19 23.27 -10.03
CA THR A 288 -23.62 22.97 -9.84
C THR A 288 -24.11 21.79 -10.69
N ALA A 289 -23.56 21.55 -11.87
CA ALA A 289 -23.82 20.35 -12.64
C ALA A 289 -23.30 19.08 -11.93
N ASP A 290 -22.14 19.18 -11.26
CA ASP A 290 -21.55 18.10 -10.46
C ASP A 290 -22.16 18.01 -9.03
N SER A 291 -23.11 18.89 -8.66
CA SER A 291 -23.70 19.00 -7.31
C SER A 291 -24.61 17.85 -6.88
N GLN A 292 -24.61 16.72 -7.59
CA GLN A 292 -25.00 15.47 -6.95
C GLN A 292 -23.98 15.03 -5.87
N HIS A 293 -22.76 15.60 -5.81
CA HIS A 293 -21.67 15.05 -4.97
C HIS A 293 -20.75 16.01 -4.16
N GLY A 294 -21.07 17.30 -3.93
CA GLY A 294 -20.18 18.13 -3.07
C GLY A 294 -20.79 19.41 -2.49
N GLU A 295 -20.47 19.70 -1.22
CA GLU A 295 -20.78 20.97 -0.55
C GLU A 295 -19.80 22.04 -1.03
N LEU A 296 -20.27 23.13 -1.64
CA LEU A 296 -19.44 24.32 -1.91
C LEU A 296 -18.96 24.91 -0.57
N PHE A 297 -17.71 25.35 -0.50
CA PHE A 297 -17.20 26.06 0.69
C PHE A 297 -18.14 27.23 1.01
N GLU A 298 -18.72 27.26 2.22
CA GLU A 298 -19.85 28.15 2.53
C GLU A 298 -19.55 29.62 2.21
N ASN A 299 -18.33 30.09 2.48
CA ASN A 299 -17.95 31.48 2.18
C ASN A 299 -17.93 31.79 0.67
N LEU A 300 -17.74 30.79 -0.20
CA LEU A 300 -17.81 30.97 -1.65
C LEU A 300 -19.25 30.88 -2.18
N LYS A 301 -20.11 30.13 -1.48
CA LYS A 301 -21.53 29.97 -1.78
C LYS A 301 -22.24 31.32 -1.73
N ASP A 302 -22.08 32.09 -0.65
CA ASP A 302 -22.73 33.41 -0.48
C ASP A 302 -22.24 34.47 -1.48
N LEU A 303 -21.05 34.29 -2.04
CA LEU A 303 -20.45 35.18 -3.02
C LEU A 303 -20.90 34.87 -4.46
N LEU A 304 -21.09 33.59 -4.79
CA LEU A 304 -21.44 33.14 -6.14
C LEU A 304 -22.94 32.86 -6.31
N MET A 305 -23.69 32.64 -5.22
CA MET A 305 -25.07 32.16 -5.25
C MET A 305 -26.03 33.11 -4.55
N ASP A 306 -27.24 33.24 -5.09
CA ASP A 306 -28.36 33.92 -4.44
C ASP A 306 -29.13 32.97 -3.51
N GLU A 307 -30.14 33.50 -2.81
CA GLU A 307 -30.99 32.74 -1.88
C GLU A 307 -31.72 31.55 -2.56
N ASN A 308 -31.89 31.59 -3.88
CA ASN A 308 -32.52 30.55 -4.69
C ASN A 308 -31.52 29.60 -5.34
N SER A 309 -30.25 29.64 -4.94
CA SER A 309 -29.17 28.84 -5.52
C SER A 309 -28.98 29.07 -7.02
N ARG A 310 -29.14 30.31 -7.49
CA ARG A 310 -28.78 30.74 -8.85
C ARG A 310 -27.50 31.55 -8.80
N PHE A 311 -26.80 31.63 -9.93
CA PHE A 311 -25.61 32.46 -10.06
C PHE A 311 -25.96 33.93 -9.78
N LYS A 312 -25.37 34.48 -8.72
CA LYS A 312 -25.66 35.82 -8.17
C LYS A 312 -25.07 36.95 -8.98
N LEU A 313 -23.91 36.71 -9.59
CA LEU A 313 -23.15 37.74 -10.28
C LEU A 313 -23.77 38.02 -11.65
N SER A 314 -24.03 39.30 -11.92
CA SER A 314 -24.51 39.77 -13.21
C SER A 314 -23.52 40.78 -13.80
N PHE A 315 -23.20 40.58 -15.08
CA PHE A 315 -22.41 41.49 -15.88
C PHE A 315 -22.96 41.50 -17.30
N SER A 316 -23.27 42.68 -17.81
CA SER A 316 -23.76 42.88 -19.18
C SER A 316 -22.88 43.91 -19.84
N VAL A 317 -22.20 43.51 -20.92
CA VAL A 317 -21.36 44.40 -21.74
C VAL A 317 -22.15 45.62 -22.21
N ASP A 318 -23.42 45.43 -22.56
CA ASP A 318 -24.28 46.52 -23.03
C ASP A 318 -24.62 47.55 -21.95
N SER A 319 -24.56 47.17 -20.66
CA SER A 319 -24.80 48.11 -19.56
C SER A 319 -23.66 49.13 -19.36
N PHE A 320 -22.50 48.86 -19.97
CA PHE A 320 -21.32 49.72 -19.88
C PHE A 320 -20.95 50.37 -21.21
N LYS A 321 -21.81 50.23 -22.24
CA LYS A 321 -21.62 50.94 -23.51
C LYS A 321 -21.96 52.42 -23.32
N PRO A 322 -21.05 53.34 -23.71
CA PRO A 322 -21.37 54.75 -23.65
C PRO A 322 -22.57 55.09 -24.54
N SER A 323 -23.51 55.88 -24.02
CA SER A 323 -24.76 56.20 -24.74
C SER A 323 -24.58 57.16 -25.91
N ILE A 324 -23.52 57.98 -25.87
CA ILE A 324 -23.19 58.98 -26.90
C ILE A 324 -21.78 58.68 -27.42
N PRO A 325 -21.60 58.20 -28.65
CA PRO A 325 -20.28 57.98 -29.25
C PRO A 325 -19.46 59.28 -29.35
N ILE A 326 -18.14 59.19 -29.22
CA ILE A 326 -17.27 60.37 -29.34
C ILE A 326 -17.24 60.93 -30.76
N THR A 327 -17.54 60.10 -31.77
CA THR A 327 -17.71 60.52 -33.17
C THR A 327 -18.82 61.56 -33.36
N ASP A 328 -19.79 61.58 -32.44
CA ASP A 328 -20.98 62.40 -32.53
C ASP A 328 -20.80 63.74 -31.80
N LEU A 329 -19.67 63.93 -31.10
CA LEU A 329 -19.29 65.22 -30.52
C LEU A 329 -18.91 66.20 -31.65
N HIS A 330 -19.50 67.39 -31.60
CA HIS A 330 -19.21 68.48 -32.53
C HIS A 330 -18.68 69.72 -31.80
N TRP A 331 -17.90 70.53 -32.52
CA TRP A 331 -17.38 71.81 -32.02
C TRP A 331 -18.47 72.77 -31.52
N SER A 332 -19.67 72.62 -32.05
CA SER A 332 -20.84 73.44 -31.75
C SER A 332 -21.63 72.99 -30.51
N ASP A 333 -21.25 71.87 -29.88
CA ASP A 333 -22.00 71.34 -28.74
C ASP A 333 -21.91 72.30 -27.56
N ASP A 334 -22.98 72.40 -26.78
CA ASP A 334 -22.99 73.31 -25.63
C ASP A 334 -22.16 72.74 -24.46
N ALA A 335 -21.77 73.60 -23.52
CA ALA A 335 -21.00 73.19 -22.35
C ALA A 335 -21.74 72.18 -21.45
N SER A 336 -23.08 72.17 -21.50
CA SER A 336 -23.92 71.28 -20.69
C SER A 336 -23.91 69.85 -21.23
N GLN A 337 -23.92 69.66 -22.55
CA GLN A 337 -23.79 68.35 -23.20
C GLN A 337 -22.44 67.71 -22.90
N ARG A 338 -21.34 68.47 -23.01
CA ARG A 338 -20.00 67.98 -22.67
C ARG A 338 -19.87 67.56 -21.20
N ALA A 339 -20.44 68.33 -20.28
CA ALA A 339 -20.44 68.00 -18.86
C ALA A 339 -21.23 66.70 -18.57
N ARG A 340 -22.35 66.47 -19.26
CA ARG A 340 -23.13 65.23 -19.13
C ARG A 340 -22.36 64.00 -19.60
N ILE A 341 -21.70 64.09 -20.75
CA ILE A 341 -20.87 63.00 -21.31
C ILE A 341 -19.74 62.65 -20.33
N LYS A 342 -19.05 63.65 -19.77
CA LYS A 342 -17.98 63.41 -18.79
C LYS A 342 -18.50 62.71 -17.52
N ALA A 343 -19.63 63.18 -16.99
CA ALA A 343 -20.25 62.58 -15.81
C ALA A 343 -20.67 61.12 -16.05
N GLU A 344 -21.19 60.81 -17.24
CA GLU A 344 -21.52 59.44 -17.63
C GLU A 344 -20.28 58.53 -17.62
N ARG A 345 -19.14 58.97 -18.17
CA ARG A 345 -17.90 58.18 -18.23
C ARG A 345 -17.31 57.94 -16.85
N GLU A 346 -17.33 58.96 -16.00
CA GLU A 346 -16.91 58.82 -14.61
C GLU A 346 -17.81 57.81 -13.86
N GLN A 347 -19.12 57.85 -14.10
CA GLN A 347 -20.05 56.88 -13.53
C GLN A 347 -19.82 55.46 -14.05
N LEU A 348 -19.59 55.27 -15.35
CA LEU A 348 -19.26 53.97 -15.93
C LEU A 348 -17.99 53.38 -15.32
N LEU A 349 -16.92 54.18 -15.20
CA LEU A 349 -15.67 53.76 -14.56
C LEU A 349 -15.85 53.40 -13.08
N LEU A 350 -16.68 54.15 -12.34
CA LEU A 350 -17.01 53.83 -10.95
C LEU A 350 -17.74 52.47 -10.84
N GLN A 351 -18.75 52.24 -11.67
CA GLN A 351 -19.49 50.97 -11.69
C GLN A 351 -18.59 49.79 -12.10
N LEU A 352 -17.68 49.98 -13.08
CA LEU A 352 -16.70 48.95 -13.45
C LEU A 352 -15.75 48.62 -12.30
N ASN A 353 -15.29 49.63 -11.56
CA ASN A 353 -14.43 49.42 -10.39
C ASN A 353 -15.16 48.66 -9.27
N GLU A 354 -16.44 48.95 -9.04
CA GLU A 354 -17.27 48.18 -8.09
C GLU A 354 -17.38 46.70 -8.50
N LYS A 355 -17.61 46.43 -9.80
CA LYS A 355 -17.62 45.06 -10.34
C LYS A 355 -16.25 44.38 -10.23
N GLY A 356 -15.17 45.12 -10.46
CA GLY A 356 -13.80 44.63 -10.23
C GLY A 356 -13.55 44.20 -8.77
N LYS A 357 -14.07 44.97 -7.80
CA LYS A 357 -13.96 44.62 -6.36
C LYS A 357 -14.78 43.39 -5.98
N GLU A 358 -15.94 43.18 -6.60
CA GLU A 358 -16.73 41.94 -6.41
C GLU A 358 -15.88 40.72 -6.81
N VAL A 359 -15.28 40.75 -8.00
CA VAL A 359 -14.37 39.70 -8.51
C VAL A 359 -13.17 39.51 -7.59
N GLU A 360 -12.50 40.59 -7.19
CA GLU A 360 -11.33 40.52 -6.32
C GLU A 360 -11.64 39.83 -4.98
N THR A 361 -12.83 40.09 -4.43
CA THR A 361 -13.30 39.46 -3.18
C THR A 361 -13.48 37.95 -3.33
N ILE A 362 -14.03 37.51 -4.46
CA ILE A 362 -14.19 36.08 -4.78
C ILE A 362 -12.83 35.41 -4.90
N VAL A 363 -11.91 36.01 -5.67
CA VAL A 363 -10.57 35.46 -5.90
C VAL A 363 -9.79 35.38 -4.58
N LYS A 364 -9.86 36.39 -3.72
CA LYS A 364 -9.29 36.35 -2.37
C LYS A 364 -9.83 35.20 -1.53
N THR A 365 -11.13 34.92 -1.62
CA THR A 365 -11.76 33.82 -0.90
C THR A 365 -11.30 32.46 -1.43
N ILE A 366 -11.14 32.31 -2.75
CA ILE A 366 -10.56 31.11 -3.39
C ILE A 366 -9.13 30.89 -2.90
N VAL A 367 -8.29 31.93 -2.91
CA VAL A 367 -6.89 31.85 -2.48
C VAL A 367 -6.77 31.50 -0.99
N ALA A 368 -7.65 32.04 -0.14
CA ALA A 368 -7.69 31.69 1.28
C ALA A 368 -8.04 30.22 1.48
N TYR A 369 -9.05 29.71 0.76
CA TYR A 369 -9.41 28.29 0.81
C TYR A 369 -8.28 27.40 0.26
N GLN A 370 -7.65 27.77 -0.85
CA GLN A 370 -6.48 27.08 -1.41
C GLN A 370 -5.34 26.97 -0.39
N LYS A 371 -5.03 28.06 0.30
CA LYS A 371 -3.99 28.09 1.34
C LYS A 371 -4.33 27.12 2.49
N ASN A 372 -5.56 27.18 3.01
CA ASN A 372 -6.00 26.30 4.09
C ASN A 372 -5.96 24.83 3.67
N LEU A 373 -6.39 24.51 2.45
CA LEU A 373 -6.34 23.15 1.92
C LEU A 373 -4.89 22.68 1.81
N LYS A 374 -4.01 23.50 1.21
CA LYS A 374 -2.58 23.21 1.05
C LYS A 374 -1.92 22.90 2.39
N GLU A 375 -2.13 23.74 3.41
CA GLU A 375 -1.61 23.51 4.77
C GLU A 375 -2.15 22.21 5.39
N ALA A 376 -3.40 21.83 5.10
CA ALA A 376 -4.03 20.65 5.68
C ALA A 376 -3.63 19.31 5.05
N ILE A 377 -3.15 19.30 3.79
CA ILE A 377 -2.90 18.06 3.02
C ILE A 377 -1.52 17.97 2.37
N SER A 378 -0.69 19.01 2.33
CA SER A 378 0.52 19.01 1.49
C SER A 378 1.45 17.83 1.79
N ASP A 379 1.69 17.52 3.06
CA ASP A 379 2.56 16.42 3.46
C ASP A 379 1.93 15.05 3.12
N ASP A 380 0.64 14.87 3.41
CA ASP A 380 -0.10 13.64 3.10
C ASP A 380 -0.19 13.41 1.58
N LEU A 381 -0.42 14.48 0.81
CA LEU A 381 -0.50 14.44 -0.65
C LEU A 381 0.85 14.06 -1.26
N GLU A 382 1.95 14.64 -0.76
CA GLU A 382 3.29 14.29 -1.22
C GLU A 382 3.63 12.84 -0.86
N PHE A 383 3.25 12.38 0.34
CA PHE A 383 3.40 10.99 0.75
C PHE A 383 2.67 10.02 -0.20
N CYS A 384 1.40 10.30 -0.51
CA CYS A 384 0.60 9.49 -1.43
C CYS A 384 1.11 9.57 -2.87
N LEU A 385 1.53 10.75 -3.35
CA LEU A 385 2.10 10.91 -4.70
C LEU A 385 3.33 10.05 -4.92
N GLN A 386 4.23 10.05 -3.93
CA GLN A 386 5.45 9.25 -3.99
C GLN A 386 5.21 7.74 -3.90
N ARG A 387 3.98 7.31 -3.61
CA ARG A 387 3.58 5.89 -3.43
C ARG A 387 2.38 5.51 -4.28
N ALA A 388 2.01 6.33 -5.26
CA ALA A 388 0.79 6.13 -6.04
C ALA A 388 0.87 4.84 -6.88
N ASP A 389 2.06 4.49 -7.36
CA ASP A 389 2.26 3.25 -8.14
C ASP A 389 2.20 2.00 -7.23
N LEU A 390 2.63 2.11 -5.97
CA LEU A 390 2.40 1.09 -4.95
C LEU A 390 0.90 0.93 -4.67
N GLU A 391 0.18 2.03 -4.40
CA GLU A 391 -1.26 2.01 -4.19
C GLU A 391 -1.98 1.32 -5.36
N ALA A 392 -1.60 1.64 -6.60
CA ALA A 392 -2.17 1.03 -7.80
C ALA A 392 -1.87 -0.47 -7.92
N ALA A 393 -0.75 -0.94 -7.38
CA ALA A 393 -0.42 -2.36 -7.33
C ALA A 393 -1.28 -3.12 -6.30
N PHE A 394 -1.55 -2.52 -5.13
CA PHE A 394 -2.32 -3.13 -4.04
C PHE A 394 -3.85 -2.98 -4.21
N GLU A 395 -4.35 -1.79 -4.53
CA GLU A 395 -5.79 -1.49 -4.64
C GLU A 395 -6.37 -1.64 -6.05
N LYS A 396 -5.52 -1.86 -7.06
CA LYS A 396 -5.88 -1.92 -8.49
C LYS A 396 -6.53 -0.63 -9.02
N ARG A 397 -6.38 0.51 -8.32
CA ARG A 397 -6.84 1.84 -8.76
C ARG A 397 -5.66 2.77 -9.01
N ASN A 398 -5.66 3.46 -10.15
CA ASN A 398 -4.63 4.45 -10.45
C ASN A 398 -5.01 5.82 -9.86
N SER A 399 -4.57 6.10 -8.63
CA SER A 399 -4.82 7.36 -7.93
C SER A 399 -3.83 8.48 -8.31
N LEU A 400 -2.78 8.19 -9.10
CA LEU A 400 -1.76 9.18 -9.49
C LEU A 400 -2.35 10.41 -10.23
N PRO A 401 -3.26 10.27 -11.22
CA PRO A 401 -3.87 11.43 -11.89
C PRO A 401 -4.68 12.28 -10.92
N TYR A 402 -5.34 11.65 -9.94
CA TYR A 402 -6.11 12.33 -8.92
C TYR A 402 -5.22 13.21 -8.03
N TYR A 403 -4.15 12.63 -7.46
CA TYR A 403 -3.21 13.39 -6.63
C TYR A 403 -2.50 14.50 -7.42
N SER A 404 -2.11 14.22 -8.66
CA SER A 404 -1.40 15.18 -9.52
C SER A 404 -2.27 16.40 -9.84
N ARG A 405 -3.56 16.19 -10.14
CA ARG A 405 -4.51 17.30 -10.37
C ARG A 405 -4.67 18.17 -9.12
N ILE A 406 -4.80 17.55 -7.94
CA ILE A 406 -4.88 18.29 -6.67
C ILE A 406 -3.60 19.09 -6.43
N LYS A 407 -2.42 18.49 -6.61
CA LYS A 407 -1.13 19.19 -6.47
C LYS A 407 -1.01 20.37 -7.44
N ALA A 408 -1.50 20.23 -8.67
CA ALA A 408 -1.54 21.33 -9.62
C ALA A 408 -2.49 22.45 -9.17
N ALA A 409 -3.71 22.11 -8.73
CA ALA A 409 -4.71 23.08 -8.28
C ALA A 409 -4.28 23.84 -7.02
N ILE A 410 -3.68 23.19 -6.01
CA ILE A 410 -3.20 23.86 -4.79
C ILE A 410 -1.97 24.75 -5.01
N ASN A 411 -1.29 24.60 -6.16
CA ASN A 411 -0.14 25.42 -6.55
C ASN A 411 -0.45 26.41 -7.68
N PHE A 412 -1.67 26.41 -8.22
CA PHE A 412 -2.09 27.35 -9.25
C PHE A 412 -2.24 28.77 -8.69
N ASN A 413 -1.73 29.78 -9.39
CA ASN A 413 -1.84 31.18 -8.95
C ASN A 413 -3.17 31.80 -9.40
N PHE A 414 -4.23 31.57 -8.62
CA PHE A 414 -5.57 32.10 -8.91
C PHE A 414 -5.62 33.64 -8.99
N GLN A 415 -4.74 34.35 -8.26
CA GLN A 415 -4.73 35.81 -8.27
C GLN A 415 -4.17 36.38 -9.58
N ALA A 416 -3.11 35.79 -10.12
CA ALA A 416 -2.48 36.27 -11.34
C ALA A 416 -3.18 35.80 -12.62
N ASN A 417 -3.89 34.66 -12.55
CA ASN A 417 -4.40 33.95 -13.72
C ASN A 417 -5.94 33.90 -13.78
N VAL A 418 -6.63 34.93 -13.29
CA VAL A 418 -8.11 35.02 -13.30
C VAL A 418 -8.71 34.89 -14.71
N ASN A 419 -8.03 35.41 -15.72
CA ASN A 419 -8.48 35.37 -17.12
C ASN A 419 -7.98 34.14 -17.89
N ASP A 420 -7.25 33.22 -17.23
CA ASP A 420 -6.74 32.01 -17.87
C ASP A 420 -7.89 30.99 -18.07
N PRO A 421 -8.06 30.39 -19.27
CA PRO A 421 -9.06 29.36 -19.51
C PRO A 421 -8.98 28.16 -18.55
N THR A 422 -7.78 27.83 -18.06
CA THR A 422 -7.54 26.73 -17.10
C THR A 422 -7.96 27.06 -15.66
N PHE A 423 -8.27 28.32 -15.37
CA PHE A 423 -8.78 28.78 -14.06
C PHE A 423 -9.97 27.93 -13.63
N VAL A 424 -10.91 27.68 -14.55
CA VAL A 424 -12.12 26.89 -14.31
C VAL A 424 -11.75 25.47 -13.88
N THR A 425 -10.85 24.80 -14.61
CA THR A 425 -10.43 23.42 -14.33
C THR A 425 -9.73 23.28 -12.98
N HIS A 426 -8.83 24.22 -12.66
CA HIS A 426 -8.15 24.22 -11.36
C HIS A 426 -9.09 24.55 -10.22
N LEU A 427 -10.01 25.50 -10.41
CA LEU A 427 -11.02 25.86 -9.41
C LEU A 427 -11.97 24.69 -9.15
N GLN A 428 -12.44 24.02 -10.21
CA GLN A 428 -13.26 22.82 -10.12
C GLN A 428 -12.50 21.73 -9.34
N THR A 429 -11.22 21.51 -9.65
CA THR A 429 -10.39 20.54 -8.91
C THR A 429 -10.26 20.92 -7.43
N LEU A 430 -10.10 22.20 -7.11
CA LEU A 430 -9.98 22.69 -5.74
C LEU A 430 -11.28 22.50 -4.94
N LEU A 431 -12.42 22.78 -5.57
CA LEU A 431 -13.74 22.84 -4.92
C LEU A 431 -14.51 21.52 -4.93
N LEU A 432 -14.44 20.71 -5.99
CA LEU A 432 -15.07 19.37 -5.99
C LEU A 432 -14.36 18.38 -5.08
N ASN A 433 -13.16 18.74 -4.63
CA ASN A 433 -12.37 17.94 -3.71
C ASN A 433 -12.35 18.57 -2.32
N ILE A 434 -13.47 19.11 -1.85
CA ILE A 434 -13.61 19.55 -0.45
C ILE A 434 -13.39 18.39 0.53
N SER A 435 -13.70 17.15 0.11
CA SER A 435 -13.32 15.96 0.83
C SER A 435 -11.86 15.54 0.65
N ALA A 436 -11.05 16.13 -0.24
CA ALA A 436 -9.64 15.73 -0.44
C ALA A 436 -8.85 15.73 0.86
N GLY A 437 -9.16 16.68 1.76
CA GLY A 437 -8.65 16.66 3.13
C GLY A 437 -8.83 15.31 3.82
N ARG A 438 -10.03 14.75 3.77
CA ARG A 438 -10.35 13.44 4.35
C ARG A 438 -9.87 12.29 3.46
N THR A 439 -10.09 12.37 2.15
CA THR A 439 -9.76 11.32 1.18
C THR A 439 -8.26 11.05 1.12
N ILE A 440 -7.42 12.08 1.00
CA ILE A 440 -5.95 11.91 0.99
C ILE A 440 -5.46 11.33 2.33
N LYS A 441 -6.03 11.78 3.46
CA LYS A 441 -5.71 11.21 4.78
C LYS A 441 -6.13 9.75 4.90
N LEU A 442 -7.26 9.36 4.30
CA LEU A 442 -7.69 7.96 4.23
C LEU A 442 -6.72 7.14 3.38
N HIS A 443 -6.38 7.60 2.17
CA HIS A 443 -5.41 6.91 1.31
C HIS A 443 -4.03 6.77 1.97
N ARG A 444 -3.56 7.80 2.70
CA ARG A 444 -2.34 7.69 3.51
C ARG A 444 -2.45 6.56 4.52
N ARG A 445 -3.54 6.51 5.30
CA ARG A 445 -3.76 5.45 6.29
C ARG A 445 -3.86 4.07 5.63
N ASP A 446 -4.49 3.98 4.46
CA ASP A 446 -4.60 2.71 3.75
C ASP A 446 -3.26 2.26 3.17
N LEU A 447 -2.41 3.18 2.70
CA LEU A 447 -1.01 2.92 2.36
C LEU A 447 -0.19 2.47 3.57
N GLU A 448 -0.34 3.11 4.74
CA GLU A 448 0.31 2.70 6.00
C GLU A 448 -0.14 1.28 6.41
N LYS A 449 -1.44 0.95 6.31
CA LYS A 449 -1.94 -0.42 6.53
C LYS A 449 -1.39 -1.40 5.51
N HIS A 450 -1.34 -1.03 4.22
CA HIS A 450 -0.75 -1.89 3.19
C HIS A 450 0.73 -2.15 3.45
N GLN A 451 1.47 -1.16 3.96
CA GLN A 451 2.86 -1.33 4.38
C GLN A 451 2.96 -2.33 5.54
N GLU A 452 2.16 -2.17 6.59
CA GLU A 452 2.14 -3.10 7.73
C GLU A 452 1.79 -4.52 7.29
N GLN A 453 0.74 -4.67 6.49
CA GLN A 453 0.30 -5.95 5.95
C GLN A 453 1.36 -6.58 5.05
N PHE A 454 2.02 -5.78 4.20
CA PHE A 454 3.10 -6.24 3.33
C PHE A 454 4.28 -6.78 4.13
N LEU A 455 4.73 -6.03 5.16
CA LEU A 455 5.85 -6.46 6.01
C LEU A 455 5.52 -7.72 6.82
N HIS A 456 4.24 -7.90 7.18
CA HIS A 456 3.75 -9.12 7.82
C HIS A 456 3.73 -10.31 6.85
N ASP A 457 3.13 -10.15 5.66
CA ASP A 457 2.93 -11.23 4.69
C ASP A 457 4.21 -11.63 3.97
N PHE A 458 5.16 -10.71 3.86
CA PHE A 458 6.45 -10.88 3.21
C PHE A 458 7.60 -10.49 4.15
N PRO A 459 7.87 -11.31 5.19
CA PRO A 459 8.93 -11.02 6.15
C PRO A 459 10.30 -11.05 5.46
N ALA A 460 11.15 -10.07 5.79
CA ALA A 460 12.50 -10.00 5.26
C ALA A 460 13.30 -11.28 5.56
N ILE A 461 14.08 -11.72 4.57
CA ILE A 461 15.01 -12.85 4.72
C ILE A 461 16.45 -12.36 4.88
N THR A 462 17.23 -13.12 5.64
CA THR A 462 18.68 -12.93 5.72
C THR A 462 19.37 -14.03 4.95
N LEU A 463 20.19 -13.65 3.96
CA LEU A 463 20.96 -14.59 3.15
C LEU A 463 22.41 -14.65 3.65
N THR A 464 22.96 -15.86 3.70
CA THR A 464 24.38 -16.14 3.90
C THR A 464 24.84 -17.11 2.79
N ASP A 465 26.15 -17.36 2.70
CA ASP A 465 26.69 -18.23 1.64
C ASP A 465 26.05 -19.62 1.63
N ASN A 466 25.83 -20.21 2.81
CA ASN A 466 25.37 -21.60 2.94
C ASN A 466 23.97 -21.76 3.54
N SER A 467 23.31 -20.67 3.95
CA SER A 467 22.01 -20.74 4.64
C SER A 467 21.18 -19.48 4.45
N PHE A 468 19.90 -19.57 4.75
CA PHE A 468 19.02 -18.42 4.84
C PHE A 468 18.18 -18.48 6.12
N ILE A 469 17.79 -17.31 6.62
CA ILE A 469 16.86 -17.18 7.75
C ILE A 469 15.50 -16.76 7.21
N TYR A 470 14.49 -17.58 7.47
CA TYR A 470 13.09 -17.32 7.14
C TYR A 470 12.22 -17.57 8.37
N GLN A 471 11.32 -16.64 8.70
CA GLN A 471 10.47 -16.70 9.90
C GLN A 471 11.25 -17.07 11.19
N LYS A 472 12.40 -16.41 11.40
CA LYS A 472 13.32 -16.62 12.56
C LYS A 472 13.95 -18.01 12.65
N LYS A 473 13.81 -18.87 11.64
CA LYS A 473 14.47 -20.19 11.57
C LYS A 473 15.52 -20.21 10.47
N LYS A 474 16.61 -20.96 10.70
CA LYS A 474 17.73 -21.10 9.76
C LYS A 474 17.55 -22.36 8.92
N TYR A 475 17.68 -22.22 7.61
CA TYR A 475 17.54 -23.30 6.63
C TYR A 475 18.76 -23.34 5.69
N PRO A 476 19.12 -24.50 5.14
CA PRO A 476 20.24 -24.60 4.21
C PRO A 476 19.90 -23.96 2.85
N ARG A 477 20.86 -23.28 2.25
CA ARG A 477 20.71 -22.68 0.92
C ARG A 477 21.09 -23.71 -0.15
N GLN A 478 20.10 -24.25 -0.86
CA GLN A 478 20.34 -25.17 -1.97
C GLN A 478 20.43 -24.42 -3.31
N SER A 479 21.21 -24.93 -4.26
CA SER A 479 21.42 -24.30 -5.58
C SER A 479 20.10 -24.09 -6.34
N ALA A 480 19.18 -25.05 -6.26
CA ALA A 480 17.86 -24.98 -6.90
C ALA A 480 16.97 -23.85 -6.35
N LEU A 481 17.14 -23.46 -5.08
CA LEU A 481 16.36 -22.40 -4.43
C LEU A 481 17.06 -21.03 -4.44
N ALA A 482 18.37 -21.00 -4.72
CA ALA A 482 19.19 -19.79 -4.59
C ALA A 482 18.67 -18.60 -5.42
N LYS A 483 18.20 -18.85 -6.64
CA LYS A 483 17.61 -17.81 -7.50
C LYS A 483 16.32 -17.24 -6.91
N LYS A 484 15.44 -18.11 -6.38
CA LYS A 484 14.16 -17.70 -5.77
C LYS A 484 14.37 -16.93 -4.48
N LEU A 485 15.37 -17.28 -3.69
CA LEU A 485 15.77 -16.50 -2.51
C LEU A 485 16.25 -15.10 -2.89
N GLU A 486 17.07 -14.98 -3.94
CA GLU A 486 17.55 -13.67 -4.41
C GLU A 486 16.40 -12.81 -4.97
N GLU A 487 15.54 -13.41 -5.80
CA GLU A 487 14.32 -12.76 -6.32
C GLU A 487 13.42 -12.27 -5.17
N TYR A 488 13.22 -13.09 -4.13
CA TYR A 488 12.46 -12.70 -2.94
C TYR A 488 13.11 -11.53 -2.21
N HIS A 489 14.41 -11.62 -1.91
CA HIS A 489 15.13 -10.61 -1.15
C HIS A 489 15.10 -9.25 -1.84
N ILE A 490 15.43 -9.21 -3.13
CA ILE A 490 15.46 -7.98 -3.92
C ILE A 490 14.06 -7.36 -4.05
N ALA A 491 13.04 -8.17 -4.39
CA ALA A 491 11.68 -7.69 -4.55
C ALA A 491 11.10 -7.18 -3.22
N GLN A 492 11.35 -7.90 -2.12
CA GLN A 492 10.94 -7.49 -0.77
C GLN A 492 11.58 -6.15 -0.39
N GLN A 493 12.89 -6.00 -0.60
CA GLN A 493 13.63 -4.79 -0.26
C GLN A 493 13.16 -3.60 -1.10
N ARG A 494 12.92 -3.79 -2.41
CA ARG A 494 12.42 -2.74 -3.32
C ARG A 494 11.08 -2.18 -2.86
N ILE A 495 10.11 -3.05 -2.60
CA ILE A 495 8.77 -2.64 -2.16
C ILE A 495 8.83 -2.02 -0.75
N ALA A 496 9.60 -2.61 0.17
CA ALA A 496 9.75 -2.07 1.52
C ALA A 496 10.38 -0.67 1.52
N THR A 497 11.43 -0.46 0.71
CA THR A 497 12.08 0.85 0.56
C THR A 497 11.13 1.86 -0.09
N ALA A 498 10.37 1.45 -1.10
CA ALA A 498 9.36 2.32 -1.72
C ALA A 498 8.25 2.75 -0.75
N PHE A 499 7.79 1.85 0.13
CA PHE A 499 6.88 2.24 1.22
C PHE A 499 7.54 3.21 2.21
N ALA A 500 8.82 3.01 2.56
CA ALA A 500 9.52 3.85 3.54
C ALA A 500 9.85 5.24 2.99
N ASP A 501 10.44 5.31 1.79
CA ASP A 501 11.07 6.52 1.24
C ASP A 501 10.32 7.11 0.04
N GLY A 502 9.39 6.36 -0.55
CA GLY A 502 8.71 6.73 -1.78
C GLY A 502 9.54 6.49 -3.04
N ASP A 503 8.87 6.36 -4.18
CA ASP A 503 9.49 5.98 -5.46
C ASP A 503 10.59 6.96 -5.88
N GLY A 504 10.38 8.25 -5.67
CA GLY A 504 11.32 9.33 -6.06
C GLY A 504 12.66 9.33 -5.31
N LYS A 505 12.80 8.56 -4.22
CA LYS A 505 14.04 8.44 -3.45
C LYS A 505 14.67 7.06 -3.53
N THR A 506 14.03 6.11 -4.19
CA THR A 506 14.58 4.76 -4.37
C THR A 506 15.70 4.78 -5.41
N SER A 507 16.78 4.01 -5.20
CA SER A 507 17.90 3.90 -6.16
C SER A 507 17.58 3.03 -7.38
N TYR A 508 16.33 2.54 -7.50
CA TYR A 508 15.92 1.61 -8.54
C TYR A 508 15.13 2.37 -9.61
N ALA A 509 15.57 2.32 -10.86
CA ALA A 509 14.81 2.91 -11.97
C ALA A 509 13.44 2.21 -12.14
N SER A 510 12.37 2.98 -12.36
CA SER A 510 11.01 2.55 -12.75
C SER A 510 10.63 1.12 -12.31
N ILE A 511 10.20 0.95 -11.06
CA ILE A 511 9.82 -0.36 -10.52
C ILE A 511 8.39 -0.71 -10.96
N ASP A 512 8.21 -1.85 -11.63
CA ASP A 512 6.88 -2.43 -11.84
C ASP A 512 6.45 -3.23 -10.60
N TYR A 513 5.73 -2.57 -9.69
CA TYR A 513 5.30 -3.17 -8.43
C TYR A 513 4.37 -4.37 -8.59
N LYS A 514 3.58 -4.45 -9.68
CA LYS A 514 2.75 -5.62 -9.94
C LYS A 514 3.61 -6.83 -10.30
N ALA A 515 4.62 -6.63 -11.14
CA ALA A 515 5.57 -7.68 -11.47
C ALA A 515 6.42 -8.10 -10.26
N GLU A 516 6.87 -7.15 -9.43
CA GLU A 516 7.63 -7.46 -8.21
C GLU A 516 6.78 -8.22 -7.17
N LEU A 517 5.51 -7.85 -6.96
CA LEU A 517 4.58 -8.62 -6.10
C LEU A 517 4.36 -10.05 -6.62
N ALA A 518 4.21 -10.23 -7.94
CA ALA A 518 4.09 -11.56 -8.53
C ALA A 518 5.34 -12.43 -8.29
N LYS A 519 6.54 -11.85 -8.45
CA LYS A 519 7.81 -12.52 -8.12
C LYS A 519 7.89 -12.88 -6.64
N LEU A 520 7.45 -11.98 -5.76
CA LEU A 520 7.41 -12.18 -4.31
C LEU A 520 6.50 -13.34 -3.92
N HIS A 521 5.27 -13.38 -4.44
CA HIS A 521 4.35 -14.49 -4.21
C HIS A 521 4.92 -15.81 -4.70
N GLN A 522 5.45 -15.87 -5.94
CA GLN A 522 6.02 -17.09 -6.49
C GLN A 522 7.22 -17.57 -5.65
N SER A 523 8.10 -16.65 -5.25
CA SER A 523 9.28 -16.99 -4.48
C SER A 523 8.94 -17.38 -3.03
N LYS A 524 7.91 -16.75 -2.43
CA LYS A 524 7.36 -17.13 -1.12
C LYS A 524 6.89 -18.58 -1.13
N VAL A 525 6.07 -18.95 -2.12
CA VAL A 525 5.56 -20.33 -2.27
C VAL A 525 6.72 -21.32 -2.34
N ALA A 526 7.73 -21.06 -3.17
CA ALA A 526 8.91 -21.93 -3.30
C ALA A 526 9.71 -22.05 -1.98
N ILE A 527 9.85 -20.95 -1.22
CA ILE A 527 10.51 -20.96 0.09
C ILE A 527 9.67 -21.75 1.10
N GLU A 528 8.36 -21.51 1.17
CA GLU A 528 7.44 -22.19 2.09
C GLU A 528 7.38 -23.70 1.83
N GLU A 529 7.23 -24.12 0.56
CA GLU A 529 7.30 -25.53 0.15
C GLU A 529 8.63 -26.17 0.55
N PHE A 530 9.75 -25.50 0.30
CA PHE A 530 11.06 -25.99 0.70
C PHE A 530 11.17 -26.15 2.22
N THR A 531 10.78 -25.13 2.99
CA THR A 531 10.88 -25.18 4.46
C THR A 531 9.96 -26.25 5.07
N ALA A 532 8.75 -26.44 4.53
CA ALA A 532 7.83 -27.49 4.95
C ALA A 532 8.44 -28.88 4.68
N ASN A 533 8.94 -29.12 3.47
CA ASN A 533 9.59 -30.37 3.09
C ASN A 533 10.82 -30.66 3.96
N HIS A 534 11.65 -29.64 4.22
CA HIS A 534 12.84 -29.77 5.06
C HIS A 534 12.48 -30.13 6.51
N VAL A 535 11.44 -29.50 7.08
CA VAL A 535 10.97 -29.82 8.44
C VAL A 535 10.41 -31.24 8.51
N GLU A 536 9.65 -31.68 7.51
CA GLU A 536 9.11 -33.04 7.45
C GLU A 536 10.23 -34.09 7.30
N GLU A 537 11.20 -33.84 6.41
CA GLU A 537 12.39 -34.69 6.24
C GLU A 537 13.14 -34.84 7.57
N LYS A 538 13.42 -33.73 8.27
CA LYS A 538 14.10 -33.76 9.57
C LYS A 538 13.29 -34.47 10.64
N ARG A 539 11.95 -34.37 10.61
CA ARG A 539 11.08 -35.14 11.50
C ARG A 539 11.16 -36.65 11.21
N LYS A 540 11.17 -37.06 9.94
CA LYS A 540 11.33 -38.48 9.55
C LYS A 540 12.68 -39.02 10.01
N ILE A 541 13.77 -38.30 9.74
CA ILE A 541 15.11 -38.64 10.21
C ILE A 541 15.14 -38.79 11.74
N ALA A 542 14.52 -37.86 12.48
CA ALA A 542 14.46 -37.95 13.95
C ALA A 542 13.71 -39.18 14.45
N LEU A 543 12.58 -39.54 13.82
CA LEU A 543 11.83 -40.75 14.16
C LEU A 543 12.63 -42.02 13.85
N GLU A 544 13.32 -42.06 12.71
CA GLU A 544 14.16 -43.19 12.32
C GLU A 544 15.38 -43.35 13.24
N ILE A 545 16.08 -42.26 13.60
CA ILE A 545 17.16 -42.30 14.60
C ILE A 545 16.65 -42.83 15.93
N LYS A 546 15.47 -42.38 16.39
CA LYS A 546 14.85 -42.89 17.63
C LYS A 546 14.49 -44.37 17.53
N SER A 547 14.04 -44.83 16.36
CA SER A 547 13.79 -46.25 16.09
C SER A 547 15.09 -47.06 16.17
N LEU A 548 16.16 -46.61 15.52
CA LEU A 548 17.49 -47.25 15.57
C LEU A 548 18.06 -47.29 17.00
N GLN A 549 17.92 -46.19 17.75
CA GLN A 549 18.29 -46.15 19.18
C GLN A 549 17.50 -47.18 20.01
N THR A 550 16.23 -47.40 19.70
CA THR A 550 15.39 -48.37 20.41
C THR A 550 15.78 -49.80 20.03
N GLU A 551 16.01 -50.08 18.75
CA GLU A 551 16.43 -51.38 18.26
C GLU A 551 17.81 -51.79 18.81
N LEU A 552 18.75 -50.84 18.90
CA LEU A 552 20.09 -51.08 19.43
C LEU A 552 20.08 -51.51 20.91
N LYS A 553 19.07 -51.13 21.70
CA LYS A 553 18.93 -51.59 23.10
C LYS A 553 18.76 -53.10 23.24
N ASN A 554 18.38 -53.81 22.16
CA ASN A 554 18.25 -55.27 22.15
C ASN A 554 19.59 -56.00 21.96
N TYR A 555 20.69 -55.26 21.87
CA TYR A 555 22.04 -55.76 21.70
C TYR A 555 22.83 -55.47 22.98
N ALA A 556 23.60 -56.46 23.42
CA ALA A 556 24.42 -56.37 24.63
C ALA A 556 25.81 -56.91 24.32
N LEU A 557 26.83 -56.31 24.92
CA LEU A 557 28.20 -56.78 24.77
C LEU A 557 28.32 -58.22 25.27
N ILE A 558 28.99 -59.04 24.46
CA ILE A 558 29.28 -60.44 24.82
C ILE A 558 30.61 -60.44 25.58
N SER A 559 30.56 -60.84 26.84
CA SER A 559 31.74 -60.89 27.69
C SER A 559 32.60 -62.11 27.35
N THR A 560 33.92 -61.90 27.28
CA THR A 560 34.91 -62.95 27.05
C THR A 560 35.84 -63.02 28.27
N ALA A 561 36.11 -64.23 28.77
CA ALA A 561 36.96 -64.47 29.93
C ALA A 561 37.71 -65.80 29.75
N ASN A 562 39.04 -65.80 29.94
CA ASN A 562 39.94 -66.98 29.95
C ASN A 562 39.42 -68.18 29.14
N GLU A 563 39.64 -68.16 27.82
CA GLU A 563 39.29 -69.23 26.87
C GLU A 563 37.78 -69.56 26.76
N SER A 564 36.91 -68.68 27.26
CA SER A 564 35.46 -68.84 27.16
C SER A 564 34.74 -67.50 26.93
N PHE A 565 33.47 -67.57 26.52
CA PHE A 565 32.58 -66.41 26.46
C PHE A 565 31.22 -66.74 27.09
N THR A 566 30.57 -65.72 27.64
CA THR A 566 29.24 -65.87 28.23
C THR A 566 28.19 -65.33 27.28
N TYR A 567 27.21 -66.17 26.93
CA TYR A 567 26.06 -65.78 26.11
C TYR A 567 24.79 -66.31 26.77
N ASN A 568 23.79 -65.45 26.97
CA ASN A 568 22.55 -65.78 27.68
C ASN A 568 22.76 -66.49 29.04
N SER A 569 23.78 -66.08 29.80
CA SER A 569 24.16 -66.68 31.10
C SER A 569 24.78 -68.09 31.04
N THR A 570 25.08 -68.60 29.85
CA THR A 570 25.78 -69.88 29.63
C THR A 570 27.20 -69.62 29.15
N GLN A 571 28.16 -70.41 29.62
CA GLN A 571 29.58 -70.29 29.28
C GLN A 571 29.95 -71.26 28.16
N TYR A 572 30.51 -70.74 27.07
CA TYR A 572 30.91 -71.49 25.88
C TYR A 572 32.42 -71.37 25.63
N PRO A 573 33.06 -72.35 25.00
CA PRO A 573 34.49 -72.27 24.69
C PRO A 573 34.77 -71.21 23.62
N LEU A 574 35.90 -70.51 23.77
CA LEU A 574 36.30 -69.40 22.93
C LEU A 574 37.41 -69.81 21.96
N SER A 575 37.01 -70.36 20.81
CA SER A 575 37.93 -70.63 19.70
C SER A 575 38.42 -69.32 19.04
N ILE A 576 39.48 -69.40 18.23
CA ILE A 576 40.06 -68.23 17.53
C ILE A 576 39.02 -67.55 16.63
N SER A 577 38.26 -68.32 15.86
CA SER A 577 37.22 -67.79 14.95
C SER A 577 36.09 -67.11 15.70
N VAL A 578 35.64 -67.70 16.82
CA VAL A 578 34.58 -67.13 17.67
C VAL A 578 35.04 -65.86 18.38
N ARG A 579 36.32 -65.82 18.81
CA ARG A 579 36.92 -64.61 19.39
C ARG A 579 36.92 -63.43 18.41
N GLN A 580 37.26 -63.68 17.14
CA GLN A 580 37.22 -62.65 16.10
C GLN A 580 35.79 -62.18 15.83
N ALA A 581 34.83 -63.11 15.73
CA ALA A 581 33.42 -62.78 15.53
C ALA A 581 32.84 -61.93 16.69
N ILE A 582 33.12 -62.29 17.94
CA ILE A 582 32.70 -61.51 19.12
C ILE A 582 33.37 -60.14 19.16
N THR A 583 34.65 -60.03 18.79
CA THR A 583 35.37 -58.74 18.74
C THR A 583 34.78 -57.81 17.67
N HIS A 584 34.47 -58.34 16.49
CA HIS A 584 33.80 -57.57 15.43
C HIS A 584 32.38 -57.16 15.82
N TYR A 585 31.63 -58.03 16.49
CA TYR A 585 30.31 -57.73 17.02
C TYR A 585 30.36 -56.60 18.07
N ASN A 586 31.19 -56.76 19.12
CA ASN A 586 31.30 -55.80 20.22
C ASN A 586 31.80 -54.42 19.74
N SER A 587 32.85 -54.38 18.90
CA SER A 587 33.37 -53.11 18.37
C SER A 587 32.36 -52.35 17.50
N LYS A 588 31.56 -53.06 16.71
CA LYS A 588 30.50 -52.45 15.91
C LYS A 588 29.33 -51.98 16.78
N LEU A 589 28.97 -52.73 17.83
CA LEU A 589 27.97 -52.32 18.83
C LEU A 589 28.41 -51.03 19.55
N ASP A 590 29.66 -50.96 20.02
CA ASP A 590 30.20 -49.78 20.71
C ASP A 590 30.19 -48.55 19.81
N ARG A 591 30.67 -48.68 18.57
CA ARG A 591 30.67 -47.58 17.60
C ARG A 591 29.26 -47.07 17.29
N LEU A 592 28.31 -47.98 17.05
CA LEU A 592 26.91 -47.64 16.79
C LEU A 592 26.28 -46.94 18.00
N THR A 593 26.56 -47.43 19.21
CA THR A 593 26.05 -46.85 20.46
C THR A 593 26.57 -45.44 20.66
N ALA A 594 27.87 -45.21 20.47
CA ALA A 594 28.48 -43.89 20.57
C ALA A 594 27.91 -42.91 19.52
N THR A 595 27.83 -43.36 18.26
CA THR A 595 27.37 -42.50 17.15
C THR A 595 25.90 -42.13 17.31
N LEU A 596 25.04 -43.07 17.70
CA LEU A 596 23.60 -42.81 17.92
C LEU A 596 23.31 -42.04 19.20
N ALA A 597 24.16 -42.13 20.24
CA ALA A 597 24.01 -41.34 21.47
C ALA A 597 24.27 -39.84 21.24
N THR A 598 25.19 -39.50 20.32
CA THR A 598 25.52 -38.10 19.98
C THR A 598 24.84 -37.63 18.69
N ALA A 599 24.04 -38.47 18.04
CA ALA A 599 23.35 -38.11 16.81
C ALA A 599 22.32 -37.01 17.09
N ASP A 600 22.56 -35.83 16.52
CA ASP A 600 21.62 -34.71 16.53
C ASP A 600 20.72 -34.81 15.28
N PRO A 601 19.43 -35.15 15.43
CA PRO A 601 18.53 -35.33 14.29
C PRO A 601 18.40 -34.09 13.41
N SER A 602 18.65 -32.90 13.96
CA SER A 602 18.61 -31.65 13.18
C SER A 602 19.77 -31.56 12.18
N LYS A 603 20.91 -32.19 12.49
CA LYS A 603 22.14 -32.15 11.68
C LYS A 603 22.34 -33.40 10.84
N THR A 604 21.81 -34.55 11.24
CA THR A 604 21.93 -35.80 10.49
C THR A 604 21.33 -35.67 9.09
N THR A 605 22.09 -36.12 8.10
CA THR A 605 21.70 -36.20 6.69
C THR A 605 21.11 -37.58 6.37
N GLN A 606 20.37 -37.68 5.26
CA GLN A 606 19.83 -38.98 4.82
C GLN A 606 20.94 -40.01 4.55
N ILE A 607 22.10 -39.57 4.06
CA ILE A 607 23.26 -40.44 3.79
C ILE A 607 23.79 -41.04 5.10
N GLU A 608 23.96 -40.22 6.13
CA GLU A 608 24.39 -40.68 7.45
C GLU A 608 23.37 -41.63 8.09
N LEU A 609 22.07 -41.37 7.92
CA LEU A 609 21.00 -42.26 8.41
C LEU A 609 21.05 -43.64 7.73
N SER A 610 21.19 -43.67 6.40
CA SER A 610 21.34 -44.91 5.64
C SER A 610 22.60 -45.69 6.03
N GLN A 611 23.70 -44.99 6.37
CA GLN A 611 24.90 -45.63 6.89
C GLN A 611 24.64 -46.28 8.26
N LEU A 612 23.93 -45.60 9.17
CA LEU A 612 23.56 -46.16 10.48
C LEU A 612 22.65 -47.38 10.35
N GLN A 613 21.67 -47.36 9.43
CA GLN A 613 20.81 -48.50 9.13
C GLN A 613 21.62 -49.71 8.62
N SER A 614 22.56 -49.46 7.69
CA SER A 614 23.46 -50.49 7.17
C SER A 614 24.35 -51.09 8.25
N ASP A 615 24.91 -50.25 9.13
CA ASP A 615 25.75 -50.71 10.23
C ASP A 615 24.97 -51.54 11.26
N LEU A 616 23.72 -51.19 11.56
CA LEU A 616 22.85 -51.99 12.44
C LEU A 616 22.51 -53.36 11.82
N LYS A 617 22.26 -53.42 10.50
CA LYS A 617 22.03 -54.69 9.79
C LYS A 617 23.26 -55.61 9.89
N ALA A 618 24.46 -55.06 9.67
CA ALA A 618 25.70 -55.82 9.81
C ALA A 618 25.92 -56.32 11.26
N LEU A 619 25.51 -55.55 12.27
CA LEU A 619 25.55 -55.98 13.67
C LEU A 619 24.62 -57.19 13.92
N ALA A 620 23.42 -57.18 13.33
CA ALA A 620 22.48 -58.31 13.41
C ALA A 620 23.04 -59.59 12.77
N GLU A 621 23.69 -59.47 11.61
CA GLU A 621 24.35 -60.58 10.92
C GLU A 621 25.50 -61.18 11.77
N ASN A 622 26.33 -60.31 12.39
CA ASN A 622 27.39 -60.76 13.30
C ASN A 622 26.82 -61.52 14.51
N LYS A 623 25.72 -61.04 15.11
CA LYS A 623 25.04 -61.73 16.23
C LYS A 623 24.54 -63.12 15.82
N LYS A 624 23.97 -63.24 14.62
CA LYS A 624 23.48 -64.52 14.07
C LYS A 624 24.61 -65.53 13.91
N GLY A 625 25.78 -65.11 13.42
CA GLY A 625 26.95 -66.00 13.30
C GLY A 625 27.41 -66.59 14.64
N ILE A 626 27.35 -65.80 15.72
CA ILE A 626 27.68 -66.28 17.08
C ILE A 626 26.62 -67.27 17.60
N GLN A 627 25.34 -67.03 17.31
CA GLN A 627 24.25 -67.94 17.69
C GLN A 627 24.38 -69.31 17.02
N THR A 628 24.76 -69.36 15.74
CA THR A 628 24.98 -70.64 15.03
C THR A 628 26.05 -71.49 15.72
N PHE A 629 27.17 -70.88 16.13
CA PHE A 629 28.21 -71.60 16.86
C PHE A 629 27.72 -72.20 18.19
N ILE A 630 26.85 -71.48 18.91
CA ILE A 630 26.29 -71.95 20.18
C ILE A 630 25.44 -73.20 19.97
N THR A 631 24.55 -73.19 18.98
CA THR A 631 23.70 -74.34 18.66
C THR A 631 24.52 -75.57 18.33
N ASP A 632 25.54 -75.43 17.47
CA ASP A 632 26.39 -76.54 17.04
C ASP A 632 27.15 -77.18 18.23
N TYR A 633 27.59 -76.37 19.20
CA TYR A 633 28.31 -76.85 20.38
C TYR A 633 27.39 -77.62 21.35
N GLU A 634 26.16 -77.17 21.56
CA GLU A 634 25.21 -77.83 22.46
C GLU A 634 24.81 -79.22 21.96
N GLU A 635 24.59 -79.37 20.64
CA GLU A 635 24.29 -80.65 20.01
C GLU A 635 25.42 -81.68 20.19
N GLU A 636 26.69 -81.26 20.09
CA GLU A 636 27.84 -82.16 20.24
C GLU A 636 27.96 -82.73 21.67
N GLN A 637 27.65 -81.92 22.70
CA GLN A 637 27.71 -82.36 24.09
C GLN A 637 26.65 -83.40 24.44
N GLN A 638 25.43 -83.24 23.89
CA GLN A 638 24.35 -84.20 24.08
C GLN A 638 24.73 -85.59 23.54
N LEU A 639 25.31 -85.66 22.33
CA LEU A 639 25.75 -86.91 21.71
C LEU A 639 26.84 -87.63 22.53
N LYS A 640 27.78 -86.89 23.13
CA LYS A 640 28.82 -87.47 24.00
C LYS A 640 28.24 -88.11 25.26
N SER A 641 27.23 -87.48 25.87
CA SER A 641 26.58 -88.00 27.09
C SER A 641 25.83 -89.32 26.85
N GLU A 642 25.20 -89.44 25.68
CA GLU A 642 24.44 -90.62 25.30
C GLU A 642 25.35 -91.83 25.05
N LEU A 643 26.49 -91.61 24.38
CA LEU A 643 27.45 -92.68 24.06
C LEU A 643 28.00 -93.32 25.33
N LYS A 644 28.31 -92.50 26.34
CA LYS A 644 28.80 -92.97 27.65
C LYS A 644 27.81 -93.94 28.32
N THR A 645 26.52 -93.60 28.28
CA THR A 645 25.46 -94.42 28.92
C THR A 645 25.34 -95.81 28.27
N LEU A 646 25.50 -95.90 26.95
CA LEU A 646 25.44 -97.17 26.22
C LEU A 646 26.67 -98.05 26.49
N THR A 647 27.86 -97.46 26.52
CA THR A 647 29.09 -98.17 26.87
C THR A 647 29.03 -98.77 28.28
N ASP A 648 28.48 -98.03 29.25
CA ASP A 648 28.29 -98.52 30.62
C ASP A 648 27.33 -99.74 30.70
N ASN A 649 26.32 -99.81 29.83
CA ASN A 649 25.38 -100.93 29.79
C ASN A 649 25.98 -102.19 29.15
N LEU A 650 26.77 -102.03 28.09
CA LEU A 650 27.53 -103.14 27.49
C LEU A 650 28.45 -103.82 28.52
N GLY A 651 29.16 -103.04 29.33
CA GLY A 651 30.02 -103.58 30.40
C GLY A 651 29.28 -104.35 31.50
N LYS A 652 27.99 -104.09 31.72
CA LYS A 652 27.16 -104.90 32.64
C LYS A 652 26.81 -106.26 32.04
N HIS A 653 26.49 -106.31 30.75
CA HIS A 653 26.14 -107.56 30.07
C HIS A 653 27.34 -108.48 29.87
N GLU A 654 28.52 -107.93 29.60
CA GLU A 654 29.78 -108.67 29.55
C GLU A 654 30.04 -109.47 30.84
N LYS A 655 29.87 -108.84 32.01
CA LYS A 655 30.00 -109.49 33.32
C LYS A 655 28.96 -110.59 33.55
N LEU A 656 27.74 -110.40 33.04
CA LEU A 656 26.68 -111.41 33.13
C LEU A 656 27.01 -112.65 32.28
N LEU A 657 27.52 -112.45 31.06
CA LEU A 657 27.96 -113.54 30.18
C LEU A 657 29.10 -114.33 30.83
N GLU A 658 30.11 -113.65 31.37
CA GLU A 658 31.22 -114.26 32.10
C GLU A 658 30.74 -115.15 33.26
N SER A 659 29.77 -114.67 34.06
CA SER A 659 29.21 -115.46 35.16
C SER A 659 28.51 -116.73 34.66
N LYS A 660 27.82 -116.69 33.52
CA LYS A 660 27.13 -117.85 32.94
C LYS A 660 28.09 -118.87 32.33
N ILE A 661 29.11 -118.40 31.61
CA ILE A 661 30.22 -119.22 31.09
C ILE A 661 30.84 -120.03 32.24
N ASN A 662 31.18 -119.36 33.34
CA ASN A 662 31.78 -120.02 34.51
C ASN A 662 30.86 -121.05 35.17
N LEU A 663 29.55 -120.80 35.22
CA LEU A 663 28.57 -121.76 35.75
C LEU A 663 28.41 -122.98 34.85
N ALA A 664 28.34 -122.79 33.53
CA ALA A 664 28.28 -123.88 32.56
C ALA A 664 29.52 -124.78 32.68
N ASN A 665 30.72 -124.19 32.78
CA ASN A 665 31.97 -124.92 33.00
C ASN A 665 31.93 -125.75 34.26
N LYS A 666 31.44 -125.18 35.36
CA LYS A 666 31.32 -125.89 36.63
C LYS A 666 30.42 -127.11 36.54
N ILE A 667 29.34 -127.04 35.76
CA ILE A 667 28.44 -128.17 35.52
C ILE A 667 29.13 -129.21 34.62
N CYS A 668 29.76 -128.78 33.53
CA CYS A 668 30.55 -129.66 32.65
C CYS A 668 31.57 -130.48 33.44
N THR A 669 32.38 -129.83 34.28
CA THR A 669 33.43 -130.49 35.06
C THR A 669 32.85 -131.50 36.04
N ARG A 670 31.73 -131.17 36.71
CA ARG A 670 31.07 -132.13 37.62
C ARG A 670 30.55 -133.37 36.90
N ILE A 671 29.98 -133.20 35.71
CA ILE A 671 29.52 -134.32 34.88
C ILE A 671 30.72 -135.18 34.44
N GLU A 672 31.81 -134.56 34.04
CA GLU A 672 33.04 -135.24 33.62
C GLU A 672 33.69 -136.05 34.76
N GLU A 673 33.78 -135.46 35.96
CA GLU A 673 34.27 -136.12 37.17
C GLU A 673 33.43 -137.36 37.50
N GLU A 674 32.11 -137.26 37.36
CA GLU A 674 31.19 -138.36 37.64
C GLU A 674 31.27 -139.47 36.58
N VAL A 675 31.35 -139.10 35.29
CA VAL A 675 31.62 -140.06 34.20
C VAL A 675 32.92 -140.82 34.47
N THR A 676 33.99 -140.10 34.82
CA THR A 676 35.30 -140.69 35.13
C THR A 676 35.23 -141.63 36.35
N ARG A 677 34.49 -141.25 37.40
CA ARG A 677 34.25 -142.08 38.59
C ARG A 677 33.56 -143.39 38.24
N ILE A 678 32.47 -143.33 37.45
CA ILE A 678 31.71 -144.50 37.04
C ILE A 678 32.56 -145.39 36.13
N GLN A 679 33.27 -144.81 35.16
CA GLN A 679 34.08 -145.53 34.18
C GLN A 679 35.26 -146.29 34.81
N LYS A 680 35.82 -145.78 35.91
CA LYS A 680 36.84 -146.47 36.72
C LYS A 680 36.30 -147.73 37.42
N ASN A 681 35.03 -147.73 37.82
CA ASN A 681 34.39 -148.85 38.50
C ASN A 681 33.79 -149.86 37.50
N ASN A 682 33.16 -149.37 36.43
CA ASN A 682 32.59 -150.17 35.34
C ASN A 682 32.56 -149.36 34.04
N SER A 683 33.45 -149.67 33.10
CA SER A 683 33.56 -148.97 31.83
C SER A 683 32.40 -149.21 30.85
N LYS A 684 31.52 -150.19 31.13
CA LYS A 684 30.33 -150.50 30.34
C LYS A 684 29.04 -150.06 31.03
N ASP A 685 29.13 -149.21 32.05
CA ASP A 685 27.96 -148.68 32.76
C ASP A 685 27.15 -147.74 31.85
N SER A 686 25.85 -147.99 31.76
CA SER A 686 24.96 -147.24 30.87
C SER A 686 24.81 -145.77 31.27
N ARG A 687 25.09 -145.40 32.53
CA ARG A 687 25.05 -143.99 33.00
C ARG A 687 26.07 -143.09 32.31
N ILE A 688 27.20 -143.65 31.85
CA ILE A 688 28.26 -142.89 31.17
C ILE A 688 27.71 -142.23 29.90
N GLY A 689 26.88 -142.95 29.13
CA GLY A 689 26.28 -142.44 27.90
C GLY A 689 25.43 -141.20 28.15
N ILE A 690 24.47 -141.29 29.07
CA ILE A 690 23.55 -140.18 29.37
C ILE A 690 24.26 -138.99 30.01
N LEU A 691 25.24 -139.22 30.90
CA LEU A 691 26.01 -138.11 31.46
C LEU A 691 26.86 -137.41 30.39
N THR A 692 27.43 -138.15 29.44
CA THR A 692 28.17 -137.55 28.31
C THR A 692 27.24 -136.76 27.39
N GLU A 693 26.05 -137.29 27.09
CA GLU A 693 25.02 -136.61 26.32
C GLU A 693 24.49 -135.35 27.04
N LEU A 694 24.36 -135.40 28.36
CA LEU A 694 23.99 -134.27 29.21
C LEU A 694 25.08 -133.19 29.26
N GLN A 695 26.36 -133.56 29.11
CA GLN A 695 27.49 -132.62 29.12
C GLN A 695 27.54 -131.73 27.87
N SER A 696 27.21 -132.28 26.71
CA SER A 696 27.37 -131.63 25.39
C SER A 696 26.68 -130.25 25.27
N PRO A 697 25.41 -130.08 25.72
CA PRO A 697 24.74 -128.77 25.73
C PRO A 697 25.48 -127.67 26.51
N PHE A 698 26.16 -128.03 27.61
CA PHE A 698 26.89 -127.07 28.44
C PHE A 698 28.20 -126.59 27.78
N ILE A 699 28.84 -127.44 26.98
CA ILE A 699 30.02 -127.04 26.17
C ILE A 699 29.59 -126.06 25.07
N HIS A 700 28.44 -126.30 24.44
CA HIS A 700 27.94 -125.45 23.36
C HIS A 700 27.56 -124.03 23.84
N ILE A 701 26.87 -123.91 24.99
CA ILE A 701 26.54 -122.60 25.57
C ILE A 701 27.81 -121.82 25.96
N GLN A 702 28.84 -122.50 26.48
CA GLN A 702 30.10 -121.87 26.86
C GLN A 702 30.74 -121.19 25.64
N ALA A 703 30.89 -121.93 24.54
CA ALA A 703 31.48 -121.42 23.31
C ALA A 703 30.69 -120.23 22.75
N THR A 704 29.36 -120.33 22.76
CA THR A 704 28.48 -119.30 22.19
C THR A 704 28.52 -118.01 23.03
N LEU A 705 28.35 -118.11 24.35
CA LEU A 705 28.40 -116.94 25.23
C LEU A 705 29.79 -116.29 25.26
N ALA A 706 30.87 -117.05 25.09
CA ALA A 706 32.23 -116.52 25.00
C ALA A 706 32.43 -115.68 23.72
N VAL A 707 31.88 -116.10 22.57
CA VAL A 707 31.91 -115.31 21.33
C VAL A 707 31.18 -113.98 21.53
N THR A 708 29.97 -114.00 22.09
CA THR A 708 29.20 -112.78 22.35
C THR A 708 29.94 -111.86 23.33
N LYS A 709 30.59 -112.40 24.36
CA LYS A 709 31.41 -111.61 25.31
C LYS A 709 32.59 -110.93 24.62
N ASN A 710 33.36 -111.65 23.81
CA ASN A 710 34.54 -111.09 23.13
C ASN A 710 34.16 -109.93 22.20
N ARG A 711 32.99 -109.97 21.55
CA ARG A 711 32.50 -108.87 20.71
C ARG A 711 32.24 -107.59 21.50
N ILE A 712 31.84 -107.70 22.77
CA ILE A 712 31.70 -106.56 23.68
C ILE A 712 33.07 -105.99 24.04
N GLU A 713 34.03 -106.85 24.38
CA GLU A 713 35.41 -106.46 24.68
C GLU A 713 36.07 -105.75 23.48
N ASP A 714 35.87 -106.25 22.26
CA ASP A 714 36.37 -105.64 21.02
C ASP A 714 35.83 -104.22 20.83
N PHE A 715 34.53 -104.00 21.06
CA PHE A 715 33.93 -102.67 20.96
C PHE A 715 34.49 -101.70 22.00
N GLN A 716 34.67 -102.16 23.25
CA GLN A 716 35.19 -101.33 24.34
C GLN A 716 36.68 -100.99 24.19
N THR A 717 37.46 -101.87 23.58
CA THR A 717 38.93 -101.70 23.42
C THR A 717 39.32 -101.09 22.08
N SER A 718 38.44 -101.12 21.07
CA SER A 718 38.71 -100.50 19.78
C SER A 718 38.96 -99.00 19.90
N LYS A 719 40.02 -98.50 19.25
CA LYS A 719 40.22 -97.07 19.04
C LYS A 719 39.17 -96.58 18.04
N ASN A 720 37.99 -96.23 18.54
CA ASN A 720 36.84 -95.80 17.76
C ASN A 720 37.18 -94.62 16.83
N SER A 721 37.26 -94.88 15.51
CA SER A 721 37.62 -93.89 14.47
C SER A 721 36.43 -93.30 13.70
N GLY A 722 35.20 -93.69 14.04
CA GLY A 722 33.96 -93.21 13.41
C GLY A 722 33.42 -91.93 14.05
N SER A 723 32.46 -91.26 13.40
CA SER A 723 31.79 -90.09 13.98
C SER A 723 31.02 -90.44 15.27
N LEU A 724 30.76 -89.46 16.16
CA LEU A 724 30.02 -89.69 17.41
C LEU A 724 28.65 -90.37 17.18
N LYS A 725 27.95 -90.02 16.09
CA LYS A 725 26.68 -90.65 15.69
C LYS A 725 26.86 -92.11 15.26
N GLU A 726 27.91 -92.43 14.51
CA GLU A 726 28.21 -93.82 14.11
C GLU A 726 28.59 -94.70 15.30
N GLN A 727 29.32 -94.15 16.27
CA GLN A 727 29.70 -94.87 17.49
C GLN A 727 28.45 -95.21 18.33
N LEU A 728 27.50 -94.28 18.44
CA LEU A 728 26.22 -94.49 19.12
C LEU A 728 25.40 -95.63 18.52
N GLU A 729 25.24 -95.63 17.19
CA GLU A 729 24.48 -96.67 16.49
C GLU A 729 25.11 -98.05 16.66
N LYS A 730 26.44 -98.15 16.57
CA LYS A 730 27.17 -99.41 16.82
C LYS A 730 26.97 -99.92 18.25
N ALA A 731 27.05 -99.03 19.26
CA ALA A 731 26.85 -99.41 20.66
C ALA A 731 25.44 -99.97 20.92
N ARG A 732 24.41 -99.33 20.33
CA ARG A 732 23.00 -99.77 20.45
C ARG A 732 22.78 -101.15 19.80
N ALA A 733 23.30 -101.34 18.60
CA ALA A 733 23.17 -102.61 17.88
C ALA A 733 23.80 -103.76 18.65
N LEU A 734 25.02 -103.59 19.14
CA LEU A 734 25.75 -104.61 19.89
C LEU A 734 25.08 -104.96 21.23
N LEU A 735 24.52 -103.97 21.94
CA LEU A 735 23.81 -104.21 23.19
C LEU A 735 22.55 -105.05 22.97
N THR A 736 21.81 -104.74 21.90
CA THR A 736 20.59 -105.48 21.53
C THR A 736 20.92 -106.93 21.17
N GLU A 737 21.94 -107.13 20.33
CA GLU A 737 22.42 -108.45 19.93
C GLU A 737 22.87 -109.29 21.13
N THR A 738 23.64 -108.70 22.04
CA THR A 738 24.13 -109.35 23.27
C THR A 738 22.99 -109.89 24.15
N ILE A 739 21.92 -109.09 24.31
CA ILE A 739 20.76 -109.47 25.11
C ILE A 739 20.05 -110.67 24.48
N GLU A 740 19.87 -110.65 23.16
CA GLU A 740 19.16 -111.71 22.44
C GLU A 740 19.97 -113.01 22.39
N ASP A 741 21.28 -112.94 22.10
CA ASP A 741 22.18 -114.11 22.10
C ASP A 741 22.16 -114.83 23.45
N ASN A 742 22.29 -114.08 24.55
CA ASN A 742 22.26 -114.64 25.90
C ASN A 742 20.93 -115.37 26.17
N LYS A 743 19.80 -114.73 25.84
CA LYS A 743 18.46 -115.28 26.06
C LYS A 743 18.25 -116.56 25.24
N THR A 744 18.54 -116.51 23.95
CA THR A 744 18.31 -117.61 23.01
C THR A 744 19.19 -118.82 23.34
N THR A 745 20.47 -118.58 23.66
CA THR A 745 21.41 -119.65 24.00
C THR A 745 21.04 -120.32 25.33
N THR A 746 20.63 -119.54 26.32
CA THR A 746 20.18 -120.09 27.62
C THR A 746 18.88 -120.90 27.47
N GLN A 747 17.95 -120.48 26.62
CA GLN A 747 16.73 -121.23 26.34
C GLN A 747 17.02 -122.58 25.68
N LYS A 748 17.88 -122.59 24.64
CA LYS A 748 18.31 -123.84 23.98
C LYS A 748 18.93 -124.83 24.97
N LEU A 749 19.75 -124.34 25.90
CA LEU A 749 20.30 -125.18 26.97
C LEU A 749 19.20 -125.80 27.85
N ALA A 750 18.21 -125.00 28.27
CA ALA A 750 17.10 -125.50 29.08
C ALA A 750 16.34 -126.64 28.38
N ASP A 751 16.05 -126.46 27.09
CA ASP A 751 15.32 -127.43 26.28
C ASP A 751 16.14 -128.74 26.14
N SER A 752 17.43 -128.64 25.83
CA SER A 752 18.32 -129.80 25.72
C SER A 752 18.47 -130.56 27.05
N VAL A 753 18.64 -129.87 28.17
CA VAL A 753 18.78 -130.52 29.48
C VAL A 753 17.50 -131.25 29.88
N THR A 754 16.33 -130.61 29.65
CA THR A 754 15.02 -131.22 29.93
C THR A 754 14.78 -132.45 29.05
N GLU A 755 15.18 -132.41 27.78
CA GLU A 755 15.09 -133.55 26.88
C GLU A 755 15.96 -134.73 27.36
N GLN A 756 17.22 -134.47 27.73
CA GLN A 756 18.15 -135.51 28.17
C GLN A 756 17.71 -136.15 29.49
N LEU A 757 17.10 -135.38 30.39
CA LEU A 757 16.61 -135.85 31.68
C LEU A 757 15.16 -136.36 31.65
N SER A 758 14.52 -136.42 30.48
CA SER A 758 13.15 -136.93 30.34
C SER A 758 13.02 -138.42 30.70
N SER A 759 11.82 -138.81 31.14
CA SER A 759 11.50 -140.22 31.48
C SER A 759 11.79 -141.17 30.32
N LYS A 760 11.60 -140.72 29.06
CA LYS A 760 11.88 -141.47 27.83
C LYS A 760 13.36 -141.82 27.66
N ASN A 761 14.28 -140.94 28.05
CA ASN A 761 15.72 -141.20 27.90
C ASN A 761 16.28 -141.94 29.11
N LEU A 762 15.83 -141.57 30.32
CA LEU A 762 16.28 -142.24 31.55
C LEU A 762 15.78 -143.69 31.66
N SER A 763 14.58 -144.02 31.17
CA SER A 763 14.06 -145.40 31.19
C SER A 763 14.88 -146.40 30.36
N LYS A 764 15.67 -145.94 29.38
CA LYS A 764 16.53 -146.79 28.54
C LYS A 764 17.81 -147.29 29.23
N LEU A 765 18.15 -146.75 30.41
CA LEU A 765 19.45 -146.98 31.05
C LEU A 765 19.65 -148.40 31.57
N THR A 766 18.76 -148.85 32.45
CA THR A 766 18.96 -150.08 33.23
C THR A 766 17.71 -150.43 34.01
N ASN A 767 17.41 -151.72 34.15
CA ASN A 767 16.35 -152.21 35.04
C ASN A 767 16.84 -152.34 36.50
N SER A 768 18.09 -151.95 36.79
CA SER A 768 18.70 -152.00 38.12
C SER A 768 18.33 -150.76 38.94
N THR A 769 17.46 -150.94 39.93
CA THR A 769 17.02 -149.87 40.84
C THR A 769 18.18 -149.13 41.55
N PRO A 770 19.22 -149.81 42.09
CA PRO A 770 20.33 -149.12 42.74
C PRO A 770 21.12 -148.19 41.80
N ILE A 771 21.24 -148.54 40.51
CA ILE A 771 21.98 -147.74 39.52
C ILE A 771 21.20 -146.48 39.15
N LEU A 772 19.88 -146.59 39.03
CA LEU A 772 18.99 -145.45 38.76
C LEU A 772 18.99 -144.47 39.94
N GLU A 773 18.90 -144.97 41.18
CA GLU A 773 18.95 -144.13 42.39
C GLU A 773 20.29 -143.38 42.54
N GLU A 774 21.42 -144.03 42.23
CA GLU A 774 22.73 -143.37 42.28
C GLU A 774 22.86 -142.25 41.23
N LEU A 775 22.30 -142.43 40.02
CA LEU A 775 22.26 -141.38 38.99
C LEU A 775 21.39 -140.19 39.44
N PHE A 776 20.22 -140.45 40.02
CA PHE A 776 19.33 -139.39 40.52
C PHE A 776 19.97 -138.57 41.64
N GLN A 777 20.69 -139.22 42.58
CA GLN A 777 21.44 -138.51 43.62
C GLN A 777 22.52 -137.59 43.05
N PHE A 778 23.15 -137.97 41.93
CA PHE A 778 24.09 -137.09 41.24
C PHE A 778 23.37 -135.93 40.54
N LEU A 779 22.28 -136.21 39.81
CA LEU A 779 21.50 -135.20 39.10
C LEU A 779 20.90 -134.16 40.06
N GLU A 780 20.45 -134.56 41.26
CA GLU A 780 20.01 -133.65 42.32
C GLU A 780 21.11 -132.64 42.71
N LYS A 781 22.39 -133.04 42.72
CA LYS A 781 23.52 -132.13 42.99
C LYS A 781 23.77 -131.14 41.85
N LEU A 782 23.21 -131.35 40.67
CA LEU A 782 23.30 -130.45 39.53
C LEU A 782 22.13 -129.47 39.42
N ILE A 783 21.00 -129.71 40.10
CA ILE A 783 19.79 -128.87 40.00
C ILE A 783 20.05 -127.41 40.38
N GLN A 784 20.74 -127.15 41.50
CA GLN A 784 21.02 -125.80 41.95
C GLN A 784 21.92 -124.99 41.00
N PRO A 785 23.10 -125.47 40.57
CA PRO A 785 23.92 -124.73 39.60
C PRO A 785 23.22 -124.58 38.24
N LEU A 786 22.42 -125.56 37.81
CA LEU A 786 21.64 -125.49 36.58
C LEU A 786 20.55 -124.42 36.65
N TYR A 787 19.82 -124.36 37.77
CA TYR A 787 18.82 -123.32 38.02
C TYR A 787 19.46 -121.92 37.96
N LYS A 788 20.62 -121.75 38.60
CA LYS A 788 21.37 -120.49 38.58
C LYS A 788 21.84 -120.09 37.18
N LEU A 789 22.25 -121.05 36.34
CA LEU A 789 22.65 -120.79 34.96
C LEU A 789 21.47 -120.38 34.07
N LEU A 790 20.33 -121.06 34.22
CA LEU A 790 19.17 -120.89 33.34
C LEU A 790 18.24 -119.75 33.76
N LYS A 791 17.99 -119.61 35.06
CA LYS A 791 17.03 -118.65 35.63
C LYS A 791 17.71 -117.48 36.34
N GLY A 792 19.00 -117.58 36.63
CA GLY A 792 19.78 -116.53 37.30
C GLY A 792 19.79 -116.65 38.82
N ASP A 793 20.51 -115.73 39.48
CA ASP A 793 20.60 -115.67 40.95
C ASP A 793 19.30 -115.14 41.58
N GLU A 794 18.50 -116.02 42.19
CA GLU A 794 17.47 -115.60 43.14
C GLU A 794 18.06 -115.58 44.57
N LYS A 795 17.98 -114.45 45.27
CA LYS A 795 18.47 -114.33 46.65
C LYS A 795 17.64 -115.22 47.59
N LEU A 796 18.25 -116.29 48.11
CA LEU A 796 17.69 -117.14 49.17
C LEU A 796 17.58 -116.34 50.48
N SER A 797 16.35 -116.17 50.98
CA SER A 797 16.05 -115.63 52.32
C SER A 797 16.06 -116.77 53.36
N LYS A 798 16.65 -116.54 54.55
CA LYS A 798 16.89 -117.52 55.64
C LYS A 798 15.75 -118.53 55.94
N PRO A 799 16.07 -119.77 56.37
CA PRO A 799 15.10 -120.84 56.60
C PRO A 799 14.27 -120.63 57.88
N GLY A 800 12.93 -120.75 57.75
CA GLY A 800 11.98 -120.73 58.87
C GLY A 800 10.53 -120.91 58.41
N PHE A 801 10.00 -122.13 58.57
CA PHE A 801 8.59 -122.57 58.48
C PHE A 801 7.76 -122.37 57.19
N PHE A 802 8.24 -121.65 56.17
CA PHE A 802 7.70 -121.72 54.80
C PHE A 802 8.86 -121.71 53.79
N SER A 803 8.86 -122.59 52.79
CA SER A 803 9.88 -122.58 51.72
C SER A 803 9.95 -121.21 51.04
N SER A 804 11.14 -120.62 50.93
CA SER A 804 11.34 -119.31 50.28
C SER A 804 10.90 -119.35 48.81
N LYS A 805 10.55 -118.21 48.18
CA LYS A 805 10.18 -118.20 46.74
C LYS A 805 11.26 -118.86 45.87
N ALA A 806 12.53 -118.62 46.21
CA ALA A 806 13.67 -119.26 45.58
C ALA A 806 13.72 -120.78 45.82
N GLU A 807 13.45 -121.27 47.03
CA GLU A 807 13.34 -122.72 47.30
C GLU A 807 12.13 -123.36 46.61
N LYS A 808 10.98 -122.69 46.59
CA LYS A 808 9.80 -123.15 45.85
C LYS A 808 10.09 -123.21 44.35
N ASN A 809 10.71 -122.18 43.79
CA ASN A 809 11.09 -122.14 42.39
C ASN A 809 12.14 -123.21 42.06
N LEU A 810 13.15 -123.40 42.92
CA LEU A 810 14.15 -124.45 42.77
C LEU A 810 13.53 -125.85 42.87
N GLN A 811 12.58 -126.05 43.79
CA GLN A 811 11.87 -127.31 43.97
C GLN A 811 10.91 -127.58 42.80
N SER A 812 10.19 -126.56 42.31
CA SER A 812 9.37 -126.63 41.10
C SER A 812 10.23 -126.97 39.87
N PHE A 813 11.37 -126.29 39.73
CA PHE A 813 12.34 -126.56 38.66
C PHE A 813 12.93 -127.96 38.75
N SER A 814 13.23 -128.44 39.96
CA SER A 814 13.68 -129.82 40.18
C SER A 814 12.65 -130.84 39.69
N LYS A 815 11.36 -130.61 39.99
CA LYS A 815 10.24 -131.46 39.54
C LYS A 815 9.97 -131.36 38.04
N GLU A 816 10.27 -130.21 37.44
CA GLU A 816 10.11 -129.98 36.00
C GLU A 816 11.18 -130.71 35.20
N ILE A 817 12.42 -130.73 35.70
CA ILE A 817 13.56 -131.31 34.99
C ILE A 817 13.75 -132.80 35.26
N LEU A 818 13.53 -133.25 36.50
CA LEU A 818 13.70 -134.65 36.87
C LEU A 818 12.33 -135.34 37.04
N PRO A 819 12.01 -136.37 36.24
CA PRO A 819 10.79 -137.14 36.40
C PRO A 819 10.83 -137.97 37.70
N ASP A 820 9.66 -138.39 38.18
CA ASP A 820 9.58 -139.27 39.36
C ASP A 820 10.25 -140.63 39.08
N ILE A 821 11.12 -141.08 40.00
CA ILE A 821 11.79 -142.37 39.92
C ILE A 821 10.77 -143.51 39.82
N GLU A 822 9.65 -143.41 40.55
CA GLU A 822 8.57 -144.41 40.49
C GLU A 822 7.93 -144.48 39.10
N ALA A 823 7.77 -143.34 38.41
CA ALA A 823 7.22 -143.30 37.06
C ALA A 823 8.17 -143.93 36.01
N ILE A 824 9.50 -143.82 36.20
CA ILE A 824 10.48 -144.54 35.36
C ILE A 824 10.40 -146.05 35.62
N LYS A 825 10.29 -146.46 36.89
CA LYS A 825 10.13 -147.88 37.27
C LYS A 825 8.89 -148.49 36.62
N GLU A 826 7.75 -147.79 36.66
CA GLU A 826 6.52 -148.23 35.97
C GLU A 826 6.72 -148.37 34.46
N GLN A 827 7.41 -147.42 33.82
CA GLN A 827 7.73 -147.53 32.39
C GLN A 827 8.65 -148.72 32.07
N GLN A 828 9.61 -149.05 32.94
CA GLN A 828 10.50 -150.20 32.77
C GLN A 828 9.80 -151.54 33.07
N GLN A 829 8.91 -151.58 34.06
CA GLN A 829 8.11 -152.77 34.41
C GLN A 829 7.06 -153.09 33.35
N ASN A 830 6.48 -152.07 32.72
CA ASN A 830 5.60 -152.27 31.56
C ASN A 830 6.37 -152.68 30.27
N ALA A 831 7.71 -152.79 30.33
CA ALA A 831 8.56 -153.00 29.16
C ALA A 831 9.25 -154.39 29.01
N ALA A 832 9.13 -155.39 29.92
CA ALA A 832 9.43 -156.82 29.62
C ALA A 832 9.21 -157.82 30.80
N PRO A 833 8.95 -159.14 30.58
CA PRO A 833 8.96 -159.88 29.29
C PRO A 833 7.75 -160.83 29.02
N ALA A 834 7.44 -161.04 27.75
CA ALA A 834 7.16 -162.38 27.21
C ALA A 834 8.36 -162.74 26.32
N ALA A 835 8.75 -164.03 26.38
CA ALA A 835 9.76 -164.74 25.59
C ALA A 835 10.43 -164.03 24.40
#